data_AF-A0A941NXK8-F1
#
_entry.id   AF-A0A941NXK8-F1
#
_cell.length_a   1.000
_cell.length_b   1.000
_cell.length_c   1.000
_cell.angle_alpha   90.00
_cell.angle_beta   90.00
_cell.angle_gamma   90.00
#
_symmetry.space_group_name_H-M   'P 1'
#
loop_
_entity.id
_entity.type
_entity.pdbx_description
1 polymer ?
#
loop_
_entity_poly.entity_id
_entity_poly.type
_entity_poly.pdbx_seq_one_letter_code
_entity_poly.pdbx_strand_id
1 'polypeptide(L)'
;MNGFVKILIVEDEKIVALDLKRRLTKLGYQVTGMAANGQKALSLVDQELPNIVLMDIHIQGEMDGVEVADRLQKAHSIPIIYLTAYSEEKTVTRAKATKPYGYLLKPFSDRELHIIIQVTIERYENDILLKKNEQHFRLALEAARLGTWEVTKESREIFMGKSPEGNIEPISGWESFFLSIDENHKRNVSDFIDRLRTKKGSSAEIEFRVNPGPGKSCWYKLYGKSFKNSDAGKHQIVGILQETTESHLAKDRLAQAATVFNCASEGIIILNKNRKFNCANSAFYKITKFQSHNLRNKELPFLTRLALGENTYNSIWQGIEKHGHWRGEITACKKNNETMYVWLTIGLIPVDASEEQQFVVMISDITPIRETQEQLSHIAYYDSLTNLPNRMLIMDRLRLALAKAIRSSSFLGVLFIDLDNFKRINDTLGHTHGDSMLCFVAQRMLSVLRQSDTLGRLGGDEFIVIVTNAESRDALITVAEKILECLSHPVVISNMEIVPSCSIGISAYPDHSSHHDELVQMADTAMYEAKNKGRNSYAFYHPALTQKAAHYLTRERELHHALIRNEFLLHYQPQFSLSQNKITGVEALIRWLHPVKGLLSPAEIIPVAESSRLIVEIGNWILTEACKQLEQWRAEGFSDLRIAVNISIRQLADKDLQQFIAKLLQQYSLPAHSLELEITESCLQNELIYIKCLEQLESLGIPISIDDFGTGYSCLSSLKNLPIRRLKIDQSFVRSIPHDTNDCAIAAAILALAQKLNLQVTAEGIETYEQADFLGNLGCDELQGYFLSRPVDAEQIPYLLRKLPDRLNTLKF
;
A
#
# COMPACT_ATOMS: atom_id res chain seq x y z
N MET A 1 -43.57 66.33 -42.75
CA MET A 1 -44.06 67.24 -41.69
C MET A 1 -44.44 68.54 -42.38
N ASN A 2 -45.74 68.80 -42.59
CA ASN A 2 -46.23 70.08 -43.14
C ASN A 2 -46.20 71.17 -42.05
N GLY A 3 -45.00 71.49 -41.57
CA GLY A 3 -44.77 72.66 -40.73
C GLY A 3 -44.30 73.81 -41.59
N PHE A 4 -44.91 74.98 -41.44
CA PHE A 4 -44.38 76.20 -42.05
C PHE A 4 -42.93 76.40 -41.60
N VAL A 5 -42.01 76.68 -42.53
CA VAL A 5 -40.62 76.99 -42.18
C VAL A 5 -40.62 78.27 -41.35
N LYS A 6 -40.13 78.15 -40.12
CA LYS A 6 -40.07 79.23 -39.13
C LYS A 6 -38.79 80.03 -39.32
N ILE A 7 -38.92 81.33 -39.52
CA ILE A 7 -37.79 82.22 -39.79
C ILE A 7 -37.77 83.34 -38.76
N LEU A 8 -36.64 83.49 -38.08
CA LEU A 8 -36.37 84.66 -37.25
C LEU A 8 -35.63 85.70 -38.08
N ILE A 9 -36.12 86.94 -38.05
CA ILE A 9 -35.45 88.07 -38.70
C ILE A 9 -34.71 88.87 -37.63
N VAL A 10 -33.41 89.06 -37.82
CA VAL A 10 -32.56 89.90 -36.97
C VAL A 10 -32.03 91.04 -37.82
N GLU A 11 -32.62 92.21 -37.67
CA GLU A 11 -32.45 93.39 -38.51
C GLU A 11 -32.76 94.64 -37.69
N ASP A 12 -31.82 95.58 -37.60
CA ASP A 12 -31.96 96.79 -36.80
C ASP A 12 -32.84 97.85 -37.49
N GLU A 13 -32.80 97.91 -38.82
CA GLU A 13 -33.67 98.78 -39.61
C GLU A 13 -35.11 98.24 -39.67
N LYS A 14 -36.01 98.87 -38.90
CA LYS A 14 -37.45 98.48 -38.83
C LYS A 14 -38.15 98.38 -40.18
N ILE A 15 -37.81 99.26 -41.13
CA ILE A 15 -38.41 99.27 -42.47
C ILE A 15 -38.01 98.00 -43.24
N VAL A 16 -36.73 97.63 -43.19
CA VAL A 16 -36.18 96.44 -43.84
C VAL A 16 -36.73 95.17 -43.19
N ALA A 17 -36.81 95.13 -41.85
CA ALA A 17 -37.37 94.00 -41.10
C ALA A 17 -38.86 93.76 -41.46
N LEU A 18 -39.66 94.83 -41.56
CA LEU A 18 -41.07 94.74 -41.95
C LEU A 18 -41.24 94.31 -43.42
N ASP A 19 -40.38 94.79 -44.32
CA ASP A 19 -40.40 94.36 -45.73
C ASP A 19 -40.05 92.88 -45.86
N LEU A 20 -38.99 92.43 -45.18
CA LEU A 20 -38.62 91.01 -45.08
C LEU A 20 -39.77 90.17 -44.55
N LYS A 21 -40.42 90.60 -43.45
CA LYS A 21 -41.56 89.88 -42.88
C LYS A 21 -42.69 89.74 -43.89
N ARG A 22 -43.03 90.82 -44.59
CA ARG A 22 -44.07 90.81 -45.63
C ARG A 22 -43.72 89.86 -46.78
N ARG A 23 -42.49 89.89 -47.28
CA ARG A 23 -42.00 89.02 -48.37
C ARG A 23 -41.99 87.56 -47.96
N LEU A 24 -41.44 87.23 -46.78
CA LEU A 24 -41.41 85.87 -46.26
C LEU A 24 -42.83 85.31 -46.06
N THR A 25 -43.75 86.11 -45.52
CA THR A 25 -45.15 85.71 -45.35
C THR A 25 -45.83 85.44 -46.70
N LYS A 26 -45.56 86.29 -47.71
CA LYS A 26 -46.06 86.10 -49.09
C LYS A 26 -45.50 84.83 -49.73
N LEU A 27 -44.26 84.46 -49.42
CA LEU A 27 -43.59 83.24 -49.91
C LEU A 27 -44.02 81.97 -49.14
N GLY A 28 -44.93 82.09 -48.17
CA GLY A 28 -45.45 80.95 -47.38
C GLY A 28 -44.59 80.57 -46.17
N TYR A 29 -43.65 81.43 -45.75
CA TYR A 29 -42.84 81.21 -44.55
C TYR A 29 -43.48 81.85 -43.31
N GLN A 30 -43.29 81.23 -42.14
CA GLN A 30 -43.78 81.76 -40.87
C GLN A 30 -42.67 82.57 -40.20
N VAL A 31 -42.91 83.85 -39.94
CA VAL A 31 -41.96 84.69 -39.21
C VAL A 31 -42.26 84.63 -37.72
N THR A 32 -41.37 83.99 -36.94
CA THR A 32 -41.54 83.77 -35.50
C THR A 32 -41.31 85.04 -34.67
N GLY A 33 -40.43 85.91 -35.15
CA GLY A 33 -40.13 87.16 -34.47
C GLY A 33 -39.28 88.09 -35.31
N MET A 34 -39.15 89.33 -34.83
CA MET A 34 -38.20 90.32 -35.37
C MET A 34 -37.40 90.89 -34.19
N ALA A 35 -36.08 90.76 -34.27
CA ALA A 35 -35.14 91.31 -33.31
C ALA A 35 -34.36 92.47 -33.93
N ALA A 36 -34.26 93.59 -33.20
CA ALA A 36 -33.46 94.74 -33.62
C ALA A 36 -32.04 94.74 -33.03
N ASN A 37 -31.76 93.83 -32.09
CA ASN A 37 -30.46 93.67 -31.43
C ASN A 37 -30.21 92.21 -31.03
N GLY A 38 -28.95 91.88 -30.73
CA GLY A 38 -28.53 90.52 -30.45
C GLY A 38 -29.17 89.90 -29.20
N GLN A 39 -29.37 90.68 -28.13
CA GLN A 39 -29.94 90.18 -26.89
C GLN A 39 -31.41 89.77 -27.05
N LYS A 40 -32.18 90.57 -27.82
CA LYS A 40 -33.55 90.22 -28.18
C LYS A 40 -33.60 89.01 -29.12
N ALA A 41 -32.65 88.88 -30.05
CA ALA A 41 -32.56 87.72 -30.94
C ALA A 41 -32.39 86.41 -30.14
N LEU A 42 -31.46 86.37 -29.19
CA LEU A 42 -31.27 85.21 -28.30
C LEU A 42 -32.54 84.91 -27.50
N SER A 43 -33.17 85.92 -26.90
CA SER A 43 -34.41 85.72 -26.13
C SER A 43 -35.58 85.18 -26.95
N LEU A 44 -35.67 85.54 -28.24
CA LEU A 44 -36.71 85.04 -29.14
C LEU A 44 -36.46 83.59 -29.56
N VAL A 45 -35.20 83.20 -29.75
CA VAL A 45 -34.84 81.80 -30.02
C VAL A 45 -35.16 80.91 -28.82
N ASP A 46 -34.90 81.39 -27.59
CA ASP A 46 -35.24 80.67 -26.36
C ASP A 46 -36.77 80.49 -26.18
N GLN A 47 -37.57 81.45 -26.66
CA GLN A 47 -39.03 81.35 -26.63
C GLN A 47 -39.59 80.40 -27.70
N GLU A 48 -39.10 80.53 -28.94
CA GLU A 48 -39.52 79.70 -30.06
C GLU A 48 -38.36 79.47 -31.03
N LEU A 49 -37.87 78.22 -31.10
CA LEU A 49 -36.79 77.81 -31.98
C LEU A 49 -37.16 77.98 -33.47
N PRO A 50 -36.47 78.85 -34.23
CA PRO A 50 -36.68 79.00 -35.66
C PRO A 50 -35.93 77.91 -36.44
N ASN A 51 -36.39 77.61 -37.66
CA ASN A 51 -35.68 76.74 -38.60
C ASN A 51 -34.49 77.45 -39.24
N ILE A 52 -34.58 78.77 -39.46
CA ILE A 52 -33.51 79.60 -40.05
C ILE A 52 -33.50 80.96 -39.37
N VAL A 53 -32.31 81.54 -39.22
CA VAL A 53 -32.16 82.95 -38.83
C VAL A 53 -31.63 83.75 -40.01
N LEU A 54 -32.38 84.77 -40.43
CA LEU A 54 -31.87 85.83 -41.31
C LEU A 54 -31.21 86.88 -40.42
N MET A 55 -29.90 87.04 -40.55
CA MET A 55 -29.08 87.84 -39.64
C MET A 55 -28.42 88.97 -40.40
N ASP A 56 -28.77 90.22 -40.12
CA ASP A 56 -27.89 91.31 -40.54
C ASP A 56 -26.54 91.20 -39.82
N ILE A 57 -25.48 91.39 -40.58
CA ILE A 57 -24.11 91.45 -40.05
C ILE A 57 -23.96 92.64 -39.10
N HIS A 58 -24.58 93.78 -39.42
CA HIS A 58 -24.53 94.98 -38.60
C HIS A 58 -25.88 95.15 -37.89
N ILE A 59 -25.88 95.04 -36.56
CA ILE A 59 -27.08 95.24 -35.74
C ILE A 59 -26.74 96.18 -34.58
N GLN A 60 -27.73 96.91 -34.10
CA GLN A 60 -27.55 97.81 -32.97
C GLN A 60 -27.37 97.03 -31.66
N GLY A 61 -26.40 97.41 -30.84
CA GLY A 61 -26.19 96.85 -29.50
C GLY A 61 -24.73 96.52 -29.18
N GLU A 62 -24.50 95.84 -28.05
CA GLU A 62 -23.17 95.44 -27.59
C GLU A 62 -22.57 94.25 -28.38
N MET A 63 -23.41 93.45 -29.04
CA MET A 63 -23.01 92.30 -29.85
C MET A 63 -23.33 92.56 -31.33
N ASP A 64 -22.36 92.30 -32.21
CA ASP A 64 -22.60 92.31 -33.65
C ASP A 64 -23.32 91.03 -34.13
N GLY A 65 -23.81 91.04 -35.38
CA GLY A 65 -24.57 89.91 -35.92
C GLY A 65 -23.76 88.61 -36.02
N VAL A 66 -22.43 88.71 -36.12
CA VAL A 66 -21.53 87.55 -36.22
C VAL A 66 -21.34 86.88 -34.86
N GLU A 67 -21.25 87.66 -33.78
CA GLU A 67 -21.15 87.12 -32.42
C GLU A 67 -22.45 86.41 -32.00
N VAL A 68 -23.61 86.99 -32.33
CA VAL A 68 -24.91 86.35 -32.08
C VAL A 68 -25.03 85.04 -32.86
N ALA A 69 -24.58 85.04 -34.12
CA ALA A 69 -24.58 83.85 -34.96
C ALA A 69 -23.73 82.69 -34.39
N ASP A 70 -22.51 82.97 -33.90
CA ASP A 70 -21.65 81.95 -33.28
C ASP A 70 -22.30 81.33 -32.03
N ARG A 71 -22.94 82.16 -31.18
CA ARG A 71 -23.67 81.67 -29.99
C ARG A 71 -24.86 80.79 -30.36
N LEU A 72 -25.66 81.21 -31.35
CA LEU A 72 -26.81 80.44 -31.81
C LEU A 72 -26.41 79.11 -32.47
N GLN A 73 -25.32 79.10 -33.24
CA GLN A 73 -24.81 77.89 -33.86
C GLN A 73 -24.28 76.90 -32.81
N LYS A 74 -23.56 77.37 -31.80
CA LYS A 74 -23.05 76.51 -30.71
C LYS A 74 -24.16 75.97 -29.80
N ALA A 75 -25.14 76.81 -29.46
CA ALA A 75 -26.20 76.43 -28.53
C ALA A 75 -27.28 75.56 -29.18
N HIS A 76 -27.67 75.87 -30.42
CA HIS A 76 -28.86 75.29 -31.04
C HIS A 76 -28.62 74.72 -32.44
N SER A 77 -27.40 74.84 -33.00
CA SER A 77 -27.08 74.39 -34.36
C SER A 77 -28.03 74.92 -35.43
N ILE A 78 -28.57 76.14 -35.29
CA ILE A 78 -29.53 76.72 -36.24
C ILE A 78 -28.79 77.24 -37.48
N PRO A 79 -29.28 76.97 -38.71
CA PRO A 79 -28.67 77.51 -39.92
C PRO A 79 -28.92 79.02 -40.04
N ILE A 80 -27.85 79.76 -40.35
CA ILE A 80 -27.85 81.22 -40.42
C ILE A 80 -27.56 81.67 -41.85
N ILE A 81 -28.38 82.60 -42.33
CA ILE A 81 -28.21 83.29 -43.61
C ILE A 81 -27.92 84.76 -43.29
N TYR A 82 -26.75 85.24 -43.68
CA TYR A 82 -26.37 86.63 -43.44
C TYR A 82 -26.99 87.56 -44.48
N LEU A 83 -27.57 88.68 -44.04
CA LEU A 83 -28.02 89.79 -44.85
C LEU A 83 -26.88 90.82 -44.91
N THR A 84 -26.45 91.23 -46.11
CA THR A 84 -25.27 92.10 -46.27
C THR A 84 -25.50 93.18 -47.34
N ALA A 85 -24.96 94.39 -47.17
CA ALA A 85 -25.20 95.55 -48.05
C ALA A 85 -24.00 95.95 -48.96
N TYR A 86 -23.06 95.03 -49.20
CA TYR A 86 -21.76 95.25 -49.87
C TYR A 86 -20.67 95.95 -49.01
N SER A 87 -19.57 95.20 -48.82
CA SER A 87 -18.15 95.51 -48.55
C SER A 87 -17.66 96.16 -47.23
N GLU A 88 -17.29 95.29 -46.26
CA GLU A 88 -15.98 95.29 -45.60
C GLU A 88 -15.41 93.85 -45.55
N GLU A 89 -14.21 93.62 -46.08
CA GLU A 89 -13.60 92.28 -46.21
C GLU A 89 -13.35 91.60 -44.84
N LYS A 90 -13.11 92.41 -43.80
CA LYS A 90 -12.88 91.95 -42.42
C LYS A 90 -14.13 91.30 -41.83
N THR A 91 -15.31 91.87 -42.07
CA THR A 91 -16.57 91.40 -41.48
C THR A 91 -17.07 90.12 -42.15
N VAL A 92 -16.87 90.00 -43.46
CA VAL A 92 -17.16 88.75 -44.21
C VAL A 92 -16.24 87.61 -43.78
N THR A 93 -14.96 87.89 -43.49
CA THR A 93 -14.01 86.87 -43.03
C THR A 93 -14.36 86.35 -41.64
N ARG A 94 -14.78 87.23 -40.71
CA ARG A 94 -15.32 86.82 -39.40
C ARG A 94 -16.61 86.00 -39.56
N ALA A 95 -17.53 86.41 -40.43
CA ALA A 95 -18.74 85.64 -40.72
C ALA A 95 -18.43 84.25 -41.29
N LYS A 96 -17.43 84.09 -42.16
CA LYS A 96 -17.01 82.78 -42.70
C LYS A 96 -16.57 81.79 -41.61
N ALA A 97 -15.98 82.27 -40.50
CA ALA A 97 -15.59 81.41 -39.38
C ALA A 97 -16.78 80.72 -38.71
N THR A 98 -17.98 81.33 -38.77
CA THR A 98 -19.24 80.76 -38.29
C THR A 98 -19.88 79.76 -39.27
N LYS A 99 -19.19 79.38 -40.36
CA LYS A 99 -19.67 78.45 -41.40
C LYS A 99 -21.15 78.68 -41.79
N PRO A 100 -21.53 79.87 -42.28
CA PRO A 100 -22.91 80.17 -42.58
C PRO A 100 -23.45 79.33 -43.73
N TYR A 101 -24.76 79.15 -43.72
CA TYR A 101 -25.45 78.36 -44.73
C TYR A 101 -25.73 79.16 -46.01
N GLY A 102 -25.76 80.50 -45.93
CA GLY A 102 -25.90 81.38 -47.08
C GLY A 102 -25.60 82.86 -46.78
N TYR A 103 -25.51 83.65 -47.86
CA TYR A 103 -25.42 85.10 -47.82
C TYR A 103 -26.44 85.69 -48.80
N LEU A 104 -27.08 86.79 -48.43
CA LEU A 104 -28.05 87.51 -49.25
C LEU A 104 -27.68 89.01 -49.31
N LEU A 105 -27.64 89.58 -50.51
CA LEU A 105 -27.24 90.97 -50.74
C LEU A 105 -28.46 91.90 -50.81
N LYS A 106 -28.43 93.03 -50.09
CA LYS A 106 -29.47 94.08 -50.15
C LYS A 106 -29.22 95.03 -51.33
N PRO A 107 -30.23 95.42 -52.13
CA PRO A 107 -31.62 94.93 -52.12
C PRO A 107 -31.75 93.58 -52.85
N PHE A 108 -32.54 92.67 -52.30
CA PHE A 108 -32.80 91.33 -52.87
C PHE A 108 -34.22 91.20 -53.43
N SER A 109 -34.38 90.31 -54.42
CA SER A 109 -35.68 89.93 -54.98
C SER A 109 -36.37 88.83 -54.17
N ASP A 110 -37.72 88.71 -54.31
CA ASP A 110 -38.49 87.59 -53.71
C ASP A 110 -37.92 86.23 -54.15
N ARG A 111 -37.39 86.14 -55.38
CA ARG A 111 -36.83 84.91 -55.96
C ARG A 111 -35.50 84.51 -55.30
N GLU A 112 -34.58 85.46 -55.12
CA GLU A 112 -33.28 85.19 -54.48
C GLU A 112 -33.44 84.80 -53.02
N LEU A 113 -34.30 85.51 -52.28
CA LEU A 113 -34.64 85.18 -50.89
C LEU A 113 -35.23 83.77 -50.78
N HIS A 114 -36.12 83.39 -51.69
CA HIS A 114 -36.71 82.05 -51.69
C HIS A 114 -35.68 80.95 -51.99
N ILE A 115 -34.82 81.12 -53.00
CA ILE A 115 -33.81 80.12 -53.40
C ILE A 115 -32.80 79.89 -52.27
N ILE A 116 -32.26 80.94 -51.66
CA ILE A 116 -31.22 80.79 -50.64
C ILE A 116 -31.76 80.08 -49.39
N ILE A 117 -33.02 80.32 -49.03
CA ILE A 117 -33.70 79.63 -47.94
C ILE A 117 -33.84 78.14 -48.25
N GLN A 118 -34.32 77.77 -49.45
CA GLN A 118 -34.48 76.37 -49.84
C GLN A 118 -33.15 75.60 -49.85
N VAL A 119 -32.11 76.16 -50.47
CA VAL A 119 -30.76 75.56 -50.49
C VAL A 119 -30.19 75.41 -49.08
N THR A 120 -30.44 76.38 -48.21
CA THR A 120 -30.00 76.34 -46.81
C THR A 120 -30.65 75.18 -46.04
N ILE A 121 -31.95 74.97 -46.23
CA ILE A 121 -32.67 73.87 -45.58
C ILE A 121 -32.13 72.52 -46.05
N GLU A 122 -32.06 72.31 -47.38
CA GLU A 122 -31.57 71.04 -47.94
C GLU A 122 -30.14 70.73 -47.48
N ARG A 123 -29.26 71.75 -47.45
CA ARG A 123 -27.89 71.58 -46.98
C ARG A 123 -27.83 71.24 -45.48
N TYR A 124 -28.63 71.91 -44.66
CA TYR A 124 -28.69 71.66 -43.22
C TYR A 124 -29.24 70.26 -42.90
N GLU A 125 -30.29 69.82 -43.60
CA GLU A 125 -30.86 68.48 -43.46
C GLU A 125 -29.82 67.40 -43.82
N ASN A 126 -29.06 67.60 -44.90
CA ASN A 126 -27.98 66.69 -45.28
C ASN A 126 -26.84 66.64 -44.23
N ASP A 127 -26.44 67.79 -43.67
CA ASP A 127 -25.41 67.85 -42.63
C ASP A 127 -25.86 67.10 -41.35
N ILE A 128 -27.13 67.27 -40.93
CA ILE A 128 -27.69 66.52 -39.80
C ILE A 128 -27.72 65.03 -40.12
N LEU A 129 -28.20 64.66 -41.31
CA LEU A 129 -28.29 63.26 -41.72
C LEU A 129 -26.91 62.60 -41.75
N LEU A 130 -25.89 63.29 -42.26
CA LEU A 130 -24.52 62.80 -42.26
C LEU A 130 -23.99 62.58 -40.84
N LYS A 131 -24.15 63.56 -39.94
CA LYS A 131 -23.78 63.42 -38.52
C LYS A 131 -24.51 62.28 -37.85
N LYS A 132 -25.81 62.11 -38.12
CA LYS A 132 -26.63 61.03 -37.56
C LYS A 132 -26.16 59.66 -38.07
N ASN A 133 -25.85 59.55 -39.36
CA ASN A 133 -25.34 58.32 -39.97
C ASN A 133 -23.94 57.98 -39.44
N GLU A 134 -23.05 58.96 -39.31
CA GLU A 134 -21.73 58.79 -38.73
C GLU A 134 -21.82 58.32 -37.27
N GLN A 135 -22.69 58.95 -36.48
CA GLN A 135 -22.94 58.54 -35.09
C GLN A 135 -23.56 57.15 -35.01
N HIS A 136 -24.56 56.84 -35.85
CA HIS A 136 -25.18 55.52 -35.89
C HIS A 136 -24.16 54.44 -36.26
N PHE A 137 -23.33 54.69 -37.27
CA PHE A 137 -22.25 53.79 -37.67
C PHE A 137 -21.24 53.58 -36.55
N ARG A 138 -20.84 54.66 -35.86
CA ARG A 138 -19.94 54.58 -34.70
C ARG A 138 -20.51 53.72 -33.57
N LEU A 139 -21.79 53.93 -33.23
CA LEU A 139 -22.49 53.17 -32.19
C LEU A 139 -22.68 51.70 -32.57
N ALA A 140 -22.97 51.40 -33.84
CA ALA A 140 -23.11 50.03 -34.33
C ALA A 140 -21.80 49.24 -34.22
N LEU A 141 -20.66 49.86 -34.58
CA LEU A 141 -19.33 49.24 -34.42
C LEU A 141 -18.96 49.02 -32.95
N GLU A 142 -19.29 49.97 -32.08
CA GLU A 142 -19.10 49.84 -30.62
C GLU A 142 -19.94 48.69 -30.03
N ALA A 143 -21.24 48.65 -30.35
CA ALA A 143 -22.15 47.61 -29.88
C ALA A 143 -21.71 46.21 -30.33
N ALA A 144 -21.15 46.10 -31.54
CA ALA A 144 -20.63 44.85 -32.07
C ALA A 144 -19.17 44.55 -31.63
N ARG A 145 -18.52 45.44 -30.87
CA ARG A 145 -17.09 45.38 -30.52
C ARG A 145 -16.19 45.13 -31.73
N LEU A 146 -16.49 45.82 -32.83
CA LEU A 146 -15.77 45.68 -34.09
C LEU A 146 -14.78 46.83 -34.26
N GLY A 147 -13.54 46.47 -34.57
CA GLY A 147 -12.58 47.39 -35.15
C GLY A 147 -12.72 47.48 -36.67
N THR A 148 -12.26 48.57 -37.26
CA THR A 148 -12.18 48.72 -38.72
C THR A 148 -10.73 48.89 -39.13
N TRP A 149 -10.37 48.37 -40.30
CA TRP A 149 -9.05 48.54 -40.88
C TRP A 149 -9.14 48.82 -42.37
N GLU A 150 -8.20 49.63 -42.87
CA GLU A 150 -8.13 50.04 -44.26
C GLU A 150 -6.69 49.97 -44.78
N VAL A 151 -6.54 49.57 -46.04
CA VAL A 151 -5.26 49.60 -46.75
C VAL A 151 -5.43 50.30 -48.09
N THR A 152 -4.58 51.29 -48.34
CA THR A 152 -4.46 51.94 -49.66
C THR A 152 -3.30 51.34 -50.46
N LYS A 153 -3.31 51.47 -51.79
CA LYS A 153 -2.26 50.90 -52.66
C LYS A 153 -0.92 51.66 -52.59
N GLU A 154 -0.95 52.93 -52.19
CA GLU A 154 0.20 53.85 -52.25
C GLU A 154 1.06 53.78 -50.97
N SER A 155 0.48 53.42 -49.82
CA SER A 155 1.22 53.18 -48.58
C SER A 155 1.14 51.70 -48.15
N ARG A 156 2.20 51.18 -47.54
CA ARG A 156 2.14 49.87 -46.85
C ARG A 156 1.39 49.96 -45.50
N GLU A 157 0.92 51.14 -45.16
CA GLU A 157 0.30 51.43 -43.88
C GLU A 157 -1.14 50.89 -43.86
N ILE A 158 -1.46 50.18 -42.79
CA ILE A 158 -2.83 49.75 -42.50
C ILE A 158 -3.37 50.74 -41.49
N PHE A 159 -4.43 51.44 -41.88
CA PHE A 159 -5.12 52.40 -41.03
C PHE A 159 -6.20 51.68 -40.27
N MET A 160 -6.05 51.53 -38.95
CA MET A 160 -7.17 51.08 -38.11
C MET A 160 -8.04 52.27 -37.71
N GLY A 161 -9.32 52.22 -38.07
CA GLY A 161 -10.28 53.28 -37.78
C GLY A 161 -10.90 53.19 -36.38
N LYS A 162 -10.90 52.01 -35.76
CA LYS A 162 -11.41 51.80 -34.39
C LYS A 162 -10.84 50.50 -33.79
N SER A 163 -10.51 50.50 -32.50
CA SER A 163 -10.27 49.26 -31.73
C SER A 163 -11.60 48.73 -31.15
N PRO A 164 -11.78 47.41 -30.98
CA PRO A 164 -12.89 46.82 -30.21
C PRO A 164 -13.08 47.41 -28.80
N GLU A 165 -12.04 48.04 -28.25
CA GLU A 165 -12.00 48.65 -26.91
C GLU A 165 -12.36 50.14 -26.89
N GLY A 166 -12.68 50.76 -28.03
CA GLY A 166 -13.27 52.11 -28.09
C GLY A 166 -12.30 53.30 -28.03
N ASN A 167 -10.98 53.10 -27.89
CA ASN A 167 -10.00 54.19 -27.97
C ASN A 167 -9.57 54.47 -29.43
N ILE A 168 -9.68 55.74 -29.82
CA ILE A 168 -9.20 56.27 -31.10
C ILE A 168 -7.78 56.82 -30.87
N GLU A 169 -6.78 56.03 -31.20
CA GLU A 169 -5.55 56.57 -31.78
C GLU A 169 -5.32 55.82 -33.10
N PRO A 170 -4.90 56.51 -34.18
CA PRO A 170 -4.32 55.79 -35.31
C PRO A 170 -3.19 54.95 -34.72
N ILE A 171 -3.31 53.62 -34.78
CA ILE A 171 -2.17 52.76 -34.47
C ILE A 171 -1.14 53.12 -35.54
N SER A 172 -0.19 53.95 -35.15
CA SER A 172 0.94 54.40 -35.95
C SER A 172 1.91 53.23 -36.11
N GLY A 173 1.45 52.20 -36.81
CA GLY A 173 2.22 51.02 -37.16
C GLY A 173 1.41 49.75 -37.01
N TRP A 174 0.73 49.33 -38.09
CA TRP A 174 0.45 47.91 -38.37
C TRP A 174 1.57 46.97 -37.91
N GLU A 175 2.83 47.42 -38.02
CA GLU A 175 4.02 46.73 -37.56
C GLU A 175 3.97 46.35 -36.06
N SER A 176 3.52 47.24 -35.17
CA SER A 176 3.41 46.95 -33.73
C SER A 176 2.37 45.87 -33.45
N PHE A 177 1.21 45.96 -34.09
CA PHE A 177 0.17 44.93 -33.99
C PHE A 177 0.64 43.60 -34.60
N PHE A 178 1.29 43.63 -35.76
CA PHE A 178 1.85 42.45 -36.42
C PHE A 178 2.91 41.74 -35.57
N LEU A 179 3.74 42.49 -34.84
CA LEU A 179 4.72 41.94 -33.91
C LEU A 179 4.06 41.16 -32.76
N SER A 180 2.88 41.60 -32.31
CA SER A 180 2.11 40.94 -31.24
C SER A 180 1.35 39.69 -31.69
N ILE A 181 1.23 39.43 -33.00
CA ILE A 181 0.63 38.19 -33.52
C ILE A 181 1.53 37.00 -33.12
N ASP A 182 0.93 35.87 -32.80
CA ASP A 182 1.66 34.62 -32.54
C ASP A 182 2.53 34.22 -33.74
N GLU A 183 3.78 33.81 -33.50
CA GLU A 183 4.74 33.44 -34.56
C GLU A 183 4.16 32.41 -35.55
N ASN A 184 3.35 31.47 -35.07
CA ASN A 184 2.74 30.45 -35.94
C ASN A 184 1.70 31.02 -36.92
N HIS A 185 1.15 32.20 -36.64
CA HIS A 185 0.09 32.82 -37.42
C HIS A 185 0.54 34.04 -38.24
N LYS A 186 1.71 34.62 -37.96
CA LYS A 186 2.25 35.80 -38.69
C LYS A 186 2.27 35.62 -40.21
N ARG A 187 2.77 34.47 -40.69
CA ARG A 187 2.85 34.16 -42.12
C ARG A 187 1.48 34.13 -42.78
N ASN A 188 0.51 33.46 -42.15
CA ASN A 188 -0.85 33.33 -42.68
C ASN A 188 -1.57 34.67 -42.78
N VAL A 189 -1.33 35.57 -41.81
CA VAL A 189 -1.89 36.93 -41.81
C VAL A 189 -1.26 37.80 -42.91
N SER A 190 0.05 37.69 -43.14
CA SER A 190 0.70 38.38 -44.27
C SER A 190 0.12 37.90 -45.61
N ASP A 191 0.06 36.58 -45.82
CA ASP A 191 -0.47 35.98 -47.04
C ASP A 191 -1.95 36.33 -47.26
N PHE A 192 -2.72 36.53 -46.19
CA PHE A 192 -4.10 37.00 -46.25
C PHE A 192 -4.20 38.42 -46.85
N ILE A 193 -3.37 39.35 -46.37
CA ILE A 193 -3.39 40.75 -46.84
C ILE A 193 -2.90 40.85 -48.28
N ASP A 194 -1.84 40.12 -48.62
CA ASP A 194 -1.28 40.11 -49.98
C ASP A 194 -2.28 39.54 -51.00
N ARG A 195 -3.06 38.52 -50.62
CA ARG A 195 -4.15 37.99 -51.46
C ARG A 195 -5.22 39.04 -51.75
N LEU A 196 -5.62 39.82 -50.74
CA LEU A 196 -6.63 40.88 -50.91
C LEU A 196 -6.10 42.06 -51.75
N ARG A 197 -4.78 42.32 -51.75
CA ARG A 197 -4.13 43.34 -52.59
C ARG A 197 -4.05 42.94 -54.06
N THR A 198 -3.75 41.68 -54.34
CA THR A 198 -3.51 41.17 -55.70
C THR A 198 -4.79 40.89 -56.47
N LYS A 199 -5.84 40.41 -55.78
CA LYS A 199 -7.09 39.97 -56.42
C LYS A 199 -8.23 40.98 -56.21
N LYS A 200 -8.57 41.73 -57.25
CA LYS A 200 -9.62 42.77 -57.23
C LYS A 200 -11.01 42.19 -56.95
N GLY A 201 -11.79 42.86 -56.09
CA GLY A 201 -13.15 42.47 -55.73
C GLY A 201 -13.24 41.25 -54.80
N SER A 202 -12.11 40.73 -54.32
CA SER A 202 -12.08 39.59 -53.41
C SER A 202 -12.44 40.01 -51.97
N SER A 203 -13.12 39.10 -51.27
CA SER A 203 -13.32 39.13 -49.83
C SER A 203 -12.74 37.86 -49.22
N ALA A 204 -12.14 37.98 -48.04
CA ALA A 204 -11.61 36.84 -47.30
C ALA A 204 -11.73 37.09 -45.79
N GLU A 205 -11.65 36.01 -45.02
CA GLU A 205 -11.49 36.04 -43.56
C GLU A 205 -10.31 35.18 -43.09
N ILE A 206 -9.76 35.52 -41.93
CA ILE A 206 -8.74 34.75 -41.22
C ILE A 206 -8.92 34.90 -39.72
N GLU A 207 -8.66 33.81 -38.97
CA GLU A 207 -8.56 33.84 -37.52
C GLU A 207 -7.10 33.64 -37.10
N PHE A 208 -6.66 34.39 -36.12
CA PHE A 208 -5.30 34.30 -35.59
C PHE A 208 -5.26 34.69 -34.12
N ARG A 209 -4.11 34.42 -33.51
CA ARG A 209 -3.87 34.62 -32.08
C ARG A 209 -2.92 35.79 -31.90
N VAL A 210 -3.22 36.66 -30.95
CA VAL A 210 -2.44 37.84 -30.61
C VAL A 210 -2.08 37.77 -29.13
N ASN A 211 -0.83 38.08 -28.82
CA ASN A 211 -0.28 38.11 -27.47
C ASN A 211 0.10 39.57 -27.13
N PRO A 212 -0.86 40.42 -26.72
CA PRO A 212 -0.64 41.85 -26.51
C PRO A 212 0.23 42.17 -25.26
N GLY A 213 0.57 41.18 -24.44
CA GLY A 213 1.45 41.32 -23.28
C GLY A 213 1.69 39.98 -22.58
N PRO A 214 2.60 39.92 -21.59
CA PRO A 214 2.90 38.68 -20.87
C PRO A 214 1.64 38.13 -20.18
N GLY A 215 1.27 36.88 -20.53
CA GLY A 215 0.15 36.16 -19.92
C GLY A 215 -1.24 36.45 -20.49
N LYS A 216 -1.37 37.34 -21.49
CA LYS A 216 -2.64 37.56 -22.20
C LYS A 216 -2.55 37.03 -23.63
N SER A 217 -3.52 36.19 -24.00
CA SER A 217 -3.65 35.66 -25.36
C SER A 217 -5.10 35.83 -25.80
N CYS A 218 -5.30 36.52 -26.92
CA CYS A 218 -6.60 36.83 -27.48
C CYS A 218 -6.71 36.24 -28.88
N TRP A 219 -7.92 35.79 -29.25
CA TRP A 219 -8.21 35.36 -30.61
C TRP A 219 -8.89 36.49 -31.36
N TYR A 220 -8.39 36.77 -32.56
CA TYR A 220 -8.93 37.78 -33.44
C TYR A 220 -9.34 37.17 -34.77
N LYS A 221 -10.49 37.62 -35.27
CA LYS A 221 -10.99 37.33 -36.60
C LYS A 221 -10.93 38.59 -37.43
N LEU A 222 -10.24 38.53 -38.56
CA LEU A 222 -10.06 39.62 -39.51
C LEU A 222 -10.81 39.30 -40.79
N TYR A 223 -11.71 40.20 -41.18
CA TYR A 223 -12.41 40.17 -42.45
C TYR A 223 -11.95 41.34 -43.31
N GLY A 224 -11.71 41.12 -44.59
CA GLY A 224 -11.33 42.18 -45.53
C GLY A 224 -11.96 42.01 -46.90
N LYS A 225 -12.32 43.13 -47.52
CA LYS A 225 -12.84 43.19 -48.90
C LYS A 225 -12.19 44.31 -49.68
N SER A 226 -11.82 44.03 -50.93
CA SER A 226 -11.27 45.02 -51.85
C SER A 226 -12.39 45.73 -52.63
N PHE A 227 -12.35 47.06 -52.64
CA PHE A 227 -13.30 47.93 -53.34
C PHE A 227 -12.61 48.70 -54.47
N LYS A 228 -13.38 49.01 -55.53
CA LYS A 228 -12.97 49.89 -56.62
C LYS A 228 -13.61 51.25 -56.37
N ASN A 229 -12.83 52.27 -56.03
CA ASN A 229 -13.37 53.60 -55.83
C ASN A 229 -13.63 54.26 -57.21
N SER A 230 -14.86 54.72 -57.45
CA SER A 230 -15.33 55.21 -58.76
C SER A 230 -14.80 56.60 -59.12
N ASP A 231 -14.42 57.44 -58.14
CA ASP A 231 -14.07 58.86 -58.41
C ASP A 231 -12.57 59.15 -58.56
N ALA A 232 -11.66 58.18 -58.39
CA ALA A 232 -10.23 58.45 -58.52
C ALA A 232 -9.34 57.28 -59.00
N GLY A 233 -9.90 56.15 -59.44
CA GLY A 233 -9.09 54.99 -59.89
C GLY A 233 -8.24 54.32 -58.80
N LYS A 234 -8.38 54.71 -57.53
CA LYS A 234 -7.67 54.15 -56.38
C LYS A 234 -8.34 52.86 -55.89
N HIS A 235 -7.54 51.82 -55.65
CA HIS A 235 -7.99 50.60 -54.96
C HIS A 235 -7.88 50.77 -53.45
N GLN A 236 -8.94 50.40 -52.74
CA GLN A 236 -9.05 50.53 -51.28
C GLN A 236 -9.51 49.18 -50.73
N ILE A 237 -8.81 48.65 -49.73
CA ILE A 237 -9.24 47.46 -48.99
C ILE A 237 -9.80 47.93 -47.68
N VAL A 238 -11.02 47.54 -47.35
CA VAL A 238 -11.67 47.87 -46.07
C VAL A 238 -12.10 46.57 -45.42
N GLY A 239 -11.95 46.49 -44.10
CA GLY A 239 -12.28 45.31 -43.34
C GLY A 239 -12.64 45.60 -41.89
N ILE A 240 -13.07 44.54 -41.21
CA ILE A 240 -13.39 44.56 -39.78
C ILE A 240 -12.49 43.58 -39.02
N LEU A 241 -12.27 43.90 -37.74
CA LEU A 241 -11.54 43.10 -36.77
C LEU A 241 -12.49 42.79 -35.61
N GLN A 242 -12.64 41.51 -35.28
CA GLN A 242 -13.49 41.05 -34.18
C GLN A 242 -12.67 40.19 -33.21
N GLU A 243 -12.79 40.43 -31.90
CA GLU A 243 -12.24 39.51 -30.90
C GLU A 243 -13.18 38.30 -30.72
N THR A 244 -12.64 37.08 -30.75
CA THR A 244 -13.40 35.80 -30.65
C THR A 244 -12.92 34.90 -29.51
N THR A 245 -12.17 35.47 -28.54
CA THR A 245 -11.56 34.74 -27.41
C THR A 245 -12.56 33.90 -26.62
N GLU A 246 -13.72 34.44 -26.24
CA GLU A 246 -14.74 33.72 -25.46
C GLU A 246 -15.29 32.48 -26.20
N SER A 247 -15.49 32.59 -27.52
CA SER A 247 -15.98 31.48 -28.34
C SER A 247 -14.98 30.33 -28.41
N HIS A 248 -13.68 30.64 -28.52
CA HIS A 248 -12.62 29.62 -28.51
C HIS A 248 -12.49 28.97 -27.14
N LEU A 249 -12.54 29.75 -26.04
CA LEU A 249 -12.54 29.21 -24.68
C LEU A 249 -13.75 28.31 -24.40
N ALA A 250 -14.94 28.65 -24.91
CA ALA A 250 -16.13 27.82 -24.78
C ALA A 250 -15.97 26.48 -25.52
N LYS A 251 -15.41 26.51 -26.73
CA LYS A 251 -15.14 25.30 -27.53
C LYS A 251 -14.12 24.39 -26.85
N ASP A 252 -13.06 24.95 -26.29
CA ASP A 252 -12.03 24.20 -25.55
C ASP A 252 -12.62 23.56 -24.28
N ARG A 253 -13.45 24.29 -23.52
CA ARG A 253 -14.15 23.75 -22.34
C ARG A 253 -15.05 22.57 -22.70
N LEU A 254 -15.76 22.64 -23.83
CA LEU A 254 -16.59 21.52 -24.32
C LEU A 254 -15.74 20.31 -24.71
N ALA A 255 -14.61 20.52 -25.40
CA ALA A 255 -13.68 19.46 -25.76
C ALA A 255 -13.05 18.80 -24.52
N GLN A 256 -12.69 19.59 -23.51
CA GLN A 256 -12.19 19.10 -22.22
C GLN A 256 -13.27 18.28 -21.50
N ALA A 257 -14.50 18.77 -21.41
CA ALA A 257 -15.62 18.04 -20.79
C ALA A 257 -15.88 16.69 -21.49
N ALA A 258 -15.86 16.66 -22.83
CA ALA A 258 -16.01 15.43 -23.60
C ALA A 258 -14.85 14.44 -23.39
N THR A 259 -13.64 14.95 -23.18
CA THR A 259 -12.47 14.13 -22.85
C THR A 259 -12.61 13.53 -21.46
N VAL A 260 -12.98 14.33 -20.45
CA VAL A 260 -13.25 13.85 -19.08
C VAL A 260 -14.33 12.77 -19.07
N PHE A 261 -15.42 12.97 -19.81
CA PHE A 261 -16.49 11.97 -19.94
C PHE A 261 -15.98 10.62 -20.48
N ASN A 262 -15.11 10.63 -21.49
CA ASN A 262 -14.60 9.42 -22.14
C ASN A 262 -13.42 8.75 -21.41
N CYS A 263 -12.64 9.52 -20.66
CA CYS A 263 -11.49 9.04 -19.89
C CYS A 263 -11.84 8.63 -18.45
N ALA A 264 -13.04 8.94 -17.96
CA ALA A 264 -13.50 8.49 -16.65
C ALA A 264 -13.43 6.96 -16.54
N SER A 265 -12.93 6.46 -15.40
CA SER A 265 -12.87 5.03 -15.07
C SER A 265 -14.25 4.46 -14.71
N GLU A 266 -15.16 5.31 -14.22
CA GLU A 266 -16.54 4.96 -13.92
C GLU A 266 -17.41 4.98 -15.18
N GLY A 267 -18.38 4.07 -15.23
CA GLY A 267 -19.37 4.05 -16.29
C GLY A 267 -20.40 5.16 -16.11
N ILE A 268 -20.39 6.16 -16.99
CA ILE A 268 -21.36 7.26 -16.98
C ILE A 268 -22.42 6.98 -18.05
N ILE A 269 -23.69 6.95 -17.65
CA ILE A 269 -24.85 6.75 -18.53
C ILE A 269 -25.80 7.93 -18.38
N ILE A 270 -26.36 8.39 -19.49
CA ILE A 270 -27.44 9.37 -19.54
C ILE A 270 -28.74 8.67 -19.94
N LEU A 271 -29.77 8.84 -19.13
CA LEU A 271 -31.14 8.38 -19.41
C LEU A 271 -32.04 9.58 -19.73
N ASN A 272 -33.04 9.36 -20.59
CA ASN A 272 -34.06 10.35 -20.89
C ASN A 272 -35.14 10.42 -19.79
N LYS A 273 -36.12 11.33 -19.94
CA LYS A 273 -37.26 11.51 -19.02
C LYS A 273 -38.06 10.23 -18.73
N ASN A 274 -38.05 9.28 -19.67
CA ASN A 274 -38.72 7.98 -19.56
C ASN A 274 -37.80 6.88 -18.99
N ARG A 275 -36.66 7.24 -18.37
CA ARG A 275 -35.66 6.32 -17.78
C ARG A 275 -35.05 5.36 -18.80
N LYS A 276 -35.11 5.70 -20.08
CA LYS A 276 -34.53 4.91 -21.18
C LYS A 276 -33.15 5.43 -21.54
N PHE A 277 -32.28 4.51 -21.92
CA PHE A 277 -30.91 4.78 -22.31
C PHE A 277 -30.82 5.76 -23.49
N ASN A 278 -30.06 6.84 -23.30
CA ASN A 278 -29.71 7.81 -24.33
C ASN A 278 -28.27 7.57 -24.83
N CYS A 279 -27.28 7.71 -23.94
CA CYS A 279 -25.86 7.49 -24.25
C CYS A 279 -25.05 7.07 -23.02
N ALA A 280 -23.82 6.59 -23.23
CA ALA A 280 -22.88 6.26 -22.18
C ALA A 280 -21.42 6.41 -22.64
N ASN A 281 -20.50 6.56 -21.69
CA ASN A 281 -19.07 6.65 -21.96
C ASN A 281 -18.41 5.28 -22.24
N SER A 282 -17.12 5.29 -22.57
CA SER A 282 -16.38 4.06 -22.89
C SER A 282 -16.27 3.08 -21.73
N ALA A 283 -16.16 3.58 -20.48
CA ALA A 283 -16.02 2.75 -19.28
C ALA A 283 -17.26 1.90 -18.99
N PHE A 284 -18.46 2.45 -19.21
CA PHE A 284 -19.71 1.68 -19.05
C PHE A 284 -19.69 0.37 -19.84
N TYR A 285 -19.28 0.42 -21.11
CA TYR A 285 -19.21 -0.77 -21.96
C TYR A 285 -18.10 -1.73 -21.53
N LYS A 286 -16.97 -1.22 -21.01
CA LYS A 286 -15.88 -2.05 -20.49
C LYS A 286 -16.28 -2.82 -19.23
N ILE A 287 -16.99 -2.16 -18.31
CA ILE A 287 -17.45 -2.70 -17.03
C ILE A 287 -18.57 -3.73 -17.26
N THR A 288 -19.62 -3.34 -17.98
CA THR A 288 -20.84 -4.16 -18.11
C THR A 288 -20.82 -5.19 -19.23
N LYS A 289 -19.86 -5.05 -20.17
CA LYS A 289 -19.75 -5.84 -21.41
C LYS A 289 -20.97 -5.74 -22.34
N PHE A 290 -21.87 -4.77 -22.13
CA PHE A 290 -22.93 -4.47 -23.09
C PHE A 290 -22.40 -3.76 -24.34
N GLN A 291 -23.19 -3.73 -25.41
CA GLN A 291 -22.87 -3.04 -26.66
C GLN A 291 -23.89 -1.93 -26.95
N SER A 292 -23.42 -0.82 -27.53
CA SER A 292 -24.17 0.42 -27.73
C SER A 292 -25.47 0.24 -28.54
N HIS A 293 -25.45 -0.53 -29.62
CA HIS A 293 -26.60 -0.72 -30.50
C HIS A 293 -27.78 -1.46 -29.85
N ASN A 294 -27.52 -2.24 -28.79
CA ASN A 294 -28.55 -3.07 -28.16
C ASN A 294 -29.37 -2.35 -27.09
N LEU A 295 -28.93 -1.16 -26.65
CA LEU A 295 -29.47 -0.45 -25.48
C LEU A 295 -30.27 0.81 -25.83
N ARG A 296 -30.12 1.39 -27.03
CA ARG A 296 -30.77 2.66 -27.39
C ARG A 296 -32.30 2.61 -27.17
N ASN A 297 -32.84 3.60 -26.45
CA ASN A 297 -34.26 3.71 -26.10
C ASN A 297 -34.84 2.51 -25.30
N LYS A 298 -34.00 1.72 -24.64
CA LYS A 298 -34.44 0.65 -23.72
C LYS A 298 -34.09 1.00 -22.26
N GLU A 299 -34.77 0.36 -21.33
CA GLU A 299 -34.36 0.38 -19.93
C GLU A 299 -33.04 -0.38 -19.74
N LEU A 300 -32.23 0.06 -18.77
CA LEU A 300 -30.99 -0.62 -18.43
C LEU A 300 -31.30 -1.97 -17.78
N PRO A 301 -30.76 -3.11 -18.28
CA PRO A 301 -31.10 -4.44 -17.78
C PRO A 301 -30.93 -4.63 -16.26
N PHE A 302 -29.89 -4.02 -15.68
CA PHE A 302 -29.58 -4.09 -14.25
C PHE A 302 -30.34 -3.07 -13.39
N LEU A 303 -31.08 -2.12 -13.98
CA LEU A 303 -31.97 -1.18 -13.27
C LEU A 303 -33.46 -1.55 -13.40
N THR A 304 -33.76 -2.73 -13.89
CA THR A 304 -35.14 -3.23 -13.96
C THR A 304 -35.62 -3.71 -12.59
N ARG A 305 -36.94 -3.70 -12.39
CA ARG A 305 -37.56 -4.22 -11.16
C ARG A 305 -37.21 -5.69 -10.91
N LEU A 306 -37.07 -6.49 -11.98
CA LEU A 306 -36.68 -7.90 -11.91
C LEU A 306 -35.24 -8.10 -11.41
N ALA A 307 -34.31 -7.22 -11.79
CA ALA A 307 -32.90 -7.35 -11.42
C ALA A 307 -32.61 -6.91 -9.98
N LEU A 308 -33.28 -5.85 -9.51
CA LEU A 308 -33.00 -5.22 -8.21
C LEU A 308 -33.87 -5.73 -7.06
N GLY A 309 -34.98 -6.39 -7.38
CA GLY A 309 -36.05 -6.65 -6.42
C GLY A 309 -36.88 -5.40 -6.11
N GLU A 310 -38.09 -5.62 -5.59
CA GLU A 310 -39.10 -4.57 -5.43
C GLU A 310 -38.70 -3.48 -4.43
N ASN A 311 -38.11 -3.87 -3.30
CA ASN A 311 -37.67 -2.94 -2.25
C ASN A 311 -36.58 -1.98 -2.74
N THR A 312 -35.54 -2.52 -3.38
CA THR A 312 -34.39 -1.73 -3.87
C THR A 312 -34.80 -0.82 -5.02
N TYR A 313 -35.60 -1.31 -5.97
CA TYR A 313 -36.12 -0.50 -7.07
C TYR A 313 -36.93 0.69 -6.55
N ASN A 314 -37.85 0.47 -5.61
CA ASN A 314 -38.67 1.55 -5.05
C ASN A 314 -37.83 2.55 -4.25
N SER A 315 -36.84 2.09 -3.47
CA SER A 315 -35.90 2.95 -2.73
C SER A 315 -35.15 3.91 -3.66
N ILE A 316 -34.64 3.42 -4.80
CA ILE A 316 -33.92 4.22 -5.78
C ILE A 316 -34.81 5.36 -6.31
N TRP A 317 -35.99 5.03 -6.83
CA TRP A 317 -36.81 6.03 -7.53
C TRP A 317 -37.52 6.98 -6.56
N GLN A 318 -37.97 6.51 -5.39
CA GLN A 318 -38.51 7.39 -4.35
C GLN A 318 -37.43 8.33 -3.80
N GLY A 319 -36.19 7.85 -3.65
CA GLY A 319 -35.05 8.66 -3.23
C GLY A 319 -34.74 9.78 -4.22
N ILE A 320 -34.74 9.49 -5.52
CA ILE A 320 -34.53 10.49 -6.58
C ILE A 320 -35.68 11.50 -6.62
N GLU A 321 -36.94 11.06 -6.50
CA GLU A 321 -38.10 11.97 -6.48
C GLU A 321 -38.08 12.92 -5.29
N LYS A 322 -37.64 12.46 -4.11
CA LYS A 322 -37.62 13.24 -2.88
C LYS A 322 -36.38 14.12 -2.71
N HIS A 323 -35.21 13.66 -3.18
CA HIS A 323 -33.91 14.27 -2.89
C HIS A 323 -33.11 14.67 -4.13
N GLY A 324 -33.62 14.42 -5.34
CA GLY A 324 -32.96 14.72 -6.61
C GLY A 324 -31.78 13.80 -6.94
N HIS A 325 -31.41 12.88 -6.04
CA HIS A 325 -30.34 11.91 -6.23
C HIS A 325 -30.53 10.67 -5.35
N TRP A 326 -29.87 9.58 -5.71
CA TRP A 326 -29.78 8.36 -4.92
C TRP A 326 -28.39 7.74 -5.06
N ARG A 327 -27.90 7.13 -3.98
CA ARG A 327 -26.59 6.45 -3.94
C ARG A 327 -26.73 5.16 -3.13
N GLY A 328 -26.09 4.09 -3.60
CA GLY A 328 -26.05 2.83 -2.87
C GLY A 328 -25.37 1.69 -3.63
N GLU A 329 -25.14 0.59 -2.93
CA GLU A 329 -24.62 -0.65 -3.49
C GLU A 329 -25.76 -1.49 -4.07
N ILE A 330 -25.56 -2.02 -5.27
CA ILE A 330 -26.45 -2.99 -5.89
C ILE A 330 -25.64 -4.19 -6.42
N THR A 331 -26.29 -5.35 -6.49
CA THR A 331 -25.78 -6.50 -7.23
C THR A 331 -26.32 -6.45 -8.65
N ALA A 332 -25.45 -6.61 -9.64
CA ALA A 332 -25.81 -6.62 -11.05
C ALA A 332 -25.18 -7.82 -11.77
N CYS A 333 -25.68 -8.14 -12.97
CA CYS A 333 -25.06 -9.12 -13.84
C CYS A 333 -24.49 -8.44 -15.08
N LYS A 334 -23.25 -8.80 -15.43
CA LYS A 334 -22.64 -8.48 -16.74
C LYS A 334 -23.38 -9.22 -17.85
N LYS A 335 -23.15 -8.84 -19.12
CA LYS A 335 -23.80 -9.49 -20.28
C LYS A 335 -23.56 -11.02 -20.37
N ASN A 336 -22.46 -11.52 -19.80
CA ASN A 336 -22.08 -12.93 -19.72
C ASN A 336 -22.68 -13.69 -18.52
N ASN A 337 -23.65 -13.12 -17.79
CA ASN A 337 -24.24 -13.64 -16.55
C ASN A 337 -23.28 -13.72 -15.34
N GLU A 338 -22.09 -13.12 -15.42
CA GLU A 338 -21.20 -12.99 -14.27
C GLU A 338 -21.77 -11.94 -13.29
N THR A 339 -21.79 -12.28 -12.00
CA THR A 339 -22.27 -11.39 -10.95
C THR A 339 -21.22 -10.33 -10.63
N MET A 340 -21.63 -9.09 -10.45
CA MET A 340 -20.76 -7.97 -10.09
C MET A 340 -21.42 -7.10 -9.01
N TYR A 341 -20.60 -6.53 -8.14
CA TYR A 341 -21.02 -5.55 -7.15
C TYR A 341 -20.79 -4.14 -7.70
N VAL A 342 -21.84 -3.32 -7.70
CA VAL A 342 -21.82 -1.99 -8.31
C VAL A 342 -22.17 -0.93 -7.28
N TRP A 343 -21.29 0.05 -7.14
CA TRP A 343 -21.64 1.30 -6.49
C TRP A 343 -22.37 2.19 -7.49
N LEU A 344 -23.67 2.41 -7.24
CA LEU A 344 -24.57 3.11 -8.16
C LEU A 344 -24.91 4.49 -7.60
N THR A 345 -24.69 5.53 -8.41
CA THR A 345 -25.17 6.89 -8.14
C THR A 345 -26.10 7.31 -9.26
N ILE A 346 -27.31 7.76 -8.93
CA ILE A 346 -28.25 8.34 -9.89
C ILE A 346 -28.56 9.77 -9.47
N GLY A 347 -28.37 10.72 -10.37
CA GLY A 347 -28.71 12.12 -10.19
C GLY A 347 -29.72 12.59 -11.23
N LEU A 348 -30.61 13.49 -10.83
CA LEU A 348 -31.55 14.15 -11.73
C LEU A 348 -30.90 15.41 -12.34
N ILE A 349 -30.93 15.53 -13.66
CA ILE A 349 -30.61 16.78 -14.35
C ILE A 349 -31.93 17.57 -14.54
N PRO A 350 -32.06 18.77 -13.95
CA PRO A 350 -33.23 19.62 -14.10
C PRO A 350 -33.31 20.21 -15.51
N VAL A 351 -34.54 20.54 -15.94
CA VAL A 351 -34.85 21.10 -17.27
C VAL A 351 -34.16 22.45 -17.53
N ASP A 352 -33.80 23.20 -16.50
CA ASP A 352 -33.07 24.47 -16.67
C ASP A 352 -31.63 24.27 -17.18
N ALA A 353 -31.08 23.06 -17.02
CA ALA A 353 -29.73 22.70 -17.47
C ALA A 353 -29.73 21.87 -18.78
N SER A 354 -30.87 21.34 -19.20
CA SER A 354 -31.03 20.53 -20.41
C SER A 354 -32.43 20.69 -21.00
N GLU A 355 -32.57 20.68 -22.33
CA GLU A 355 -33.87 20.86 -23.02
C GLU A 355 -35.00 19.93 -22.54
N GLU A 356 -34.67 18.79 -21.92
CA GLU A 356 -35.60 17.90 -21.23
C GLU A 356 -35.02 17.39 -19.90
N GLN A 357 -35.89 16.89 -19.01
CA GLN A 357 -35.48 16.22 -17.78
C GLN A 357 -34.70 14.93 -18.10
N GLN A 358 -33.49 14.79 -17.55
CA GLN A 358 -32.62 13.64 -17.79
C GLN A 358 -32.09 13.06 -16.47
N PHE A 359 -31.57 11.84 -16.51
CA PHE A 359 -30.91 11.22 -15.37
C PHE A 359 -29.47 10.87 -15.73
N VAL A 360 -28.53 11.17 -14.85
CA VAL A 360 -27.15 10.70 -14.94
C VAL A 360 -27.00 9.53 -13.99
N VAL A 361 -26.56 8.40 -14.51
CA VAL A 361 -26.23 7.21 -13.76
C VAL A 361 -24.72 7.03 -13.83
N MET A 362 -24.08 6.89 -12.66
CA MET A 362 -22.67 6.52 -12.55
C MET A 362 -22.59 5.15 -11.91
N ILE A 363 -21.79 4.27 -12.51
CA ILE A 363 -21.51 2.93 -12.01
C ILE A 363 -20.00 2.75 -11.78
N SER A 364 -19.64 2.24 -10.61
CA SER A 364 -18.28 1.82 -10.28
C SER A 364 -18.29 0.33 -9.90
N ASP A 365 -17.39 -0.45 -10.50
CA ASP A 365 -17.22 -1.87 -10.19
C ASP A 365 -16.40 -2.01 -8.91
N ILE A 366 -17.08 -2.36 -7.82
CA ILE A 366 -16.46 -2.57 -6.51
C ILE A 366 -16.18 -4.05 -6.22
N THR A 367 -16.39 -4.94 -7.20
CA THR A 367 -16.11 -6.37 -7.07
C THR A 367 -14.66 -6.64 -6.62
N PRO A 368 -13.62 -6.00 -7.21
CA PRO A 368 -12.23 -6.22 -6.76
C PRO A 368 -12.00 -5.76 -5.31
N ILE A 369 -12.69 -4.70 -4.87
CA ILE A 369 -12.58 -4.17 -3.49
C ILE A 369 -13.21 -5.15 -2.51
N ARG A 370 -14.41 -5.68 -2.83
CA ARG A 370 -15.10 -6.72 -2.05
C ARG A 370 -14.25 -7.98 -1.92
N GLU A 371 -13.74 -8.50 -3.04
CA GLU A 371 -12.87 -9.69 -3.05
C GLU A 371 -11.59 -9.48 -2.25
N THR A 372 -10.95 -8.31 -2.39
CA THR A 372 -9.76 -7.97 -1.62
C THR A 372 -10.07 -7.84 -0.13
N GLN A 373 -11.20 -7.24 0.25
CA GLN A 373 -11.62 -7.13 1.66
C GLN A 373 -11.91 -8.50 2.28
N GLU A 374 -12.60 -9.38 1.56
CA GLU A 374 -12.85 -10.75 2.00
C GLU A 374 -11.53 -11.52 2.17
N GLN A 375 -10.62 -11.43 1.21
CA GLN A 375 -9.28 -12.03 1.30
C GLN A 375 -8.46 -11.45 2.46
N LEU A 376 -8.45 -10.13 2.66
CA LEU A 376 -7.77 -9.48 3.78
C LEU A 376 -8.35 -9.93 5.12
N SER A 377 -9.67 -10.03 5.22
CA SER A 377 -10.33 -10.54 6.43
C SER A 377 -9.92 -12.00 6.69
N HIS A 378 -9.84 -12.81 5.64
CA HIS A 378 -9.46 -14.20 5.76
C HIS A 378 -7.99 -14.35 6.18
N ILE A 379 -7.05 -13.61 5.58
CA ILE A 379 -5.62 -13.62 5.96
C ILE A 379 -5.41 -13.10 7.40
N ALA A 380 -6.23 -12.14 7.84
CA ALA A 380 -6.13 -11.60 9.20
C ALA A 380 -6.45 -12.65 10.28
N TYR A 381 -7.32 -13.64 9.98
CA TYR A 381 -7.81 -14.61 10.96
C TYR A 381 -7.37 -16.07 10.70
N TYR A 382 -6.87 -16.39 9.51
CA TYR A 382 -6.51 -17.76 9.11
C TYR A 382 -5.05 -17.84 8.64
N ASP A 383 -4.41 -18.98 8.89
CA ASP A 383 -3.09 -19.33 8.40
C ASP A 383 -3.14 -19.61 6.89
N SER A 384 -2.31 -18.93 6.11
CA SER A 384 -2.35 -18.99 4.65
C SER A 384 -1.95 -20.34 4.06
N LEU A 385 -1.22 -21.17 4.82
CA LEU A 385 -0.77 -22.48 4.37
C LEU A 385 -1.80 -23.56 4.67
N THR A 386 -2.18 -23.71 5.94
CA THR A 386 -3.04 -24.80 6.42
C THR A 386 -4.53 -24.47 6.39
N ASN A 387 -4.88 -23.20 6.15
CA ASN A 387 -6.25 -22.68 6.23
C ASN A 387 -6.91 -22.84 7.61
N LEU A 388 -6.12 -23.10 8.65
CA LEU A 388 -6.58 -23.16 10.04
C LEU A 388 -6.66 -21.75 10.65
N PRO A 389 -7.48 -21.55 11.69
CA PRO A 389 -7.38 -20.38 12.55
C PRO A 389 -5.93 -20.05 12.93
N ASN A 390 -5.53 -18.80 12.71
CA ASN A 390 -4.21 -18.33 13.14
C ASN A 390 -4.21 -17.97 14.63
N ARG A 391 -3.05 -17.54 15.15
CA ARG A 391 -2.90 -17.12 16.56
C ARG A 391 -3.96 -16.11 17.01
N MET A 392 -4.31 -15.14 16.17
CA MET A 392 -5.28 -14.10 16.54
C MET A 392 -6.69 -14.69 16.74
N LEU A 393 -7.17 -15.48 15.77
CA LEU A 393 -8.50 -16.10 15.86
C LEU A 393 -8.57 -17.16 16.98
N ILE A 394 -7.49 -17.91 17.21
CA ILE A 394 -7.42 -18.88 18.31
C ILE A 394 -7.54 -18.21 19.66
N MET A 395 -6.79 -17.13 19.92
CA MET A 395 -6.84 -16.46 21.21
C MET A 395 -8.21 -15.84 21.48
N ASP A 396 -8.85 -15.28 20.46
CA ASP A 396 -10.22 -14.79 20.55
C ASP A 396 -11.21 -15.92 20.92
N ARG A 397 -11.15 -17.05 20.20
CA ARG A 397 -11.98 -18.22 20.50
C ARG A 397 -11.71 -18.80 21.88
N LEU A 398 -10.45 -18.87 22.31
CA LEU A 398 -10.09 -19.34 23.64
C LEU A 398 -10.67 -18.43 24.72
N ARG A 399 -10.57 -17.11 24.55
CA ARG A 399 -11.13 -16.13 25.48
C ARG A 399 -12.65 -16.29 25.62
N LEU A 400 -13.35 -16.44 24.49
CA LEU A 400 -14.80 -16.67 24.46
C LEU A 400 -15.19 -18.01 25.09
N ALA A 401 -14.47 -19.08 24.75
CA ALA A 401 -14.71 -20.41 25.26
C ALA A 401 -14.45 -20.49 26.78
N LEU A 402 -13.38 -19.85 27.27
CA LEU A 402 -13.04 -19.77 28.69
C LEU A 402 -14.09 -18.98 29.47
N ALA A 403 -14.54 -17.83 28.97
CA ALA A 403 -15.61 -17.06 29.60
C ALA A 403 -16.91 -17.88 29.69
N LYS A 404 -17.24 -18.66 28.66
CA LYS A 404 -18.38 -19.57 28.66
C LYS A 404 -18.19 -20.71 29.67
N ALA A 405 -17.00 -21.29 29.74
CA ALA A 405 -16.66 -22.38 30.65
C ALA A 405 -16.76 -21.95 32.12
N ILE A 406 -16.23 -20.77 32.46
CA ILE A 406 -16.34 -20.18 33.79
C ILE A 406 -17.80 -19.99 34.20
N ARG A 407 -18.64 -19.46 33.30
CA ARG A 407 -20.07 -19.21 33.58
C ARG A 407 -20.89 -20.49 33.74
N SER A 408 -20.54 -21.55 33.01
CA SER A 408 -21.26 -22.83 33.01
C SER A 408 -20.63 -23.90 33.91
N SER A 409 -19.53 -23.56 34.58
CA SER A 409 -18.71 -24.48 35.37
C SER A 409 -18.31 -25.75 34.60
N SER A 410 -18.06 -25.63 33.29
CA SER A 410 -17.64 -26.73 32.43
C SER A 410 -16.12 -26.78 32.30
N PHE A 411 -15.55 -27.96 32.06
CA PHE A 411 -14.13 -28.09 31.77
C PHE A 411 -13.79 -27.55 30.37
N LEU A 412 -12.62 -26.92 30.27
CA LEU A 412 -12.00 -26.49 29.02
C LEU A 412 -10.55 -26.96 29.01
N GLY A 413 -10.11 -27.55 27.90
CA GLY A 413 -8.74 -27.97 27.70
C GLY A 413 -8.04 -27.17 26.60
N VAL A 414 -6.76 -26.91 26.81
CA VAL A 414 -5.84 -26.37 25.81
C VAL A 414 -4.73 -27.39 25.59
N LEU A 415 -4.61 -27.89 24.37
CA LEU A 415 -3.56 -28.80 23.95
C LEU A 415 -2.61 -28.04 23.04
N PHE A 416 -1.36 -27.85 23.46
CA PHE A 416 -0.29 -27.31 22.65
C PHE A 416 0.47 -28.46 21.99
N ILE A 417 0.66 -28.41 20.69
CA ILE A 417 1.17 -29.53 19.91
C ILE A 417 2.33 -29.05 19.05
N ASP A 418 3.44 -29.78 19.08
CA ASP A 418 4.62 -29.50 18.27
C ASP A 418 5.04 -30.75 17.50
N LEU A 419 5.34 -30.61 16.21
CA LEU A 419 5.79 -31.73 15.38
C LEU A 419 7.26 -32.06 15.65
N ASP A 420 7.51 -33.29 16.10
CA ASP A 420 8.86 -33.71 16.42
C ASP A 420 9.73 -33.78 15.15
N ASN A 421 10.96 -33.29 15.27
CA ASN A 421 11.97 -33.35 14.21
C ASN A 421 11.54 -32.70 12.87
N PHE A 422 10.53 -31.84 12.85
CA PHE A 422 10.07 -31.17 11.61
C PHE A 422 11.18 -30.40 10.91
N LYS A 423 12.08 -29.76 11.67
CA LYS A 423 13.27 -29.11 11.12
C LYS A 423 14.14 -30.06 10.28
N ARG A 424 14.33 -31.31 10.73
CA ARG A 424 15.10 -32.33 9.99
C ARG A 424 14.43 -32.67 8.66
N ILE A 425 13.10 -32.69 8.61
CA ILE A 425 12.32 -32.88 7.39
C ILE A 425 12.59 -31.72 6.41
N ASN A 426 12.51 -30.47 6.89
CA ASN A 426 12.82 -29.29 6.07
C ASN A 426 14.27 -29.30 5.56
N ASP A 427 15.23 -29.63 6.41
CA ASP A 427 16.65 -29.65 6.05
C ASP A 427 16.97 -30.77 5.05
N THR A 428 16.23 -31.88 5.08
CA THR A 428 16.47 -33.05 4.20
C THR A 428 15.69 -32.97 2.88
N LEU A 429 14.43 -32.52 2.93
CA LEU A 429 13.49 -32.57 1.79
C LEU A 429 13.14 -31.18 1.23
N GLY A 430 13.52 -30.10 1.92
CA GLY A 430 13.19 -28.73 1.56
C GLY A 430 11.82 -28.27 2.05
N HIS A 431 11.66 -26.94 2.11
CA HIS A 431 10.48 -26.30 2.69
C HIS A 431 9.15 -26.66 2.01
N THR A 432 9.11 -26.86 0.69
CA THR A 432 7.86 -27.24 -0.02
C THR A 432 7.27 -28.58 0.47
N HIS A 433 8.13 -29.52 0.84
CA HIS A 433 7.70 -30.82 1.39
C HIS A 433 7.28 -30.68 2.85
N GLY A 434 7.96 -29.84 3.63
CA GLY A 434 7.52 -29.49 4.98
C GLY A 434 6.15 -28.80 4.99
N ASP A 435 5.91 -27.90 4.04
CA ASP A 435 4.61 -27.23 3.88
C ASP A 435 3.50 -28.23 3.57
N SER A 436 3.78 -29.20 2.69
CA SER A 436 2.85 -30.29 2.38
C SER A 436 2.57 -31.16 3.62
N MET A 437 3.60 -31.45 4.42
CA MET A 437 3.48 -32.19 5.67
C MET A 437 2.58 -31.46 6.67
N LEU A 438 2.76 -30.14 6.84
CA LEU A 438 1.92 -29.33 7.71
C LEU A 438 0.44 -29.35 7.30
N CYS A 439 0.17 -29.27 5.98
CA CYS A 439 -1.18 -29.39 5.45
C CYS A 439 -1.79 -30.78 5.74
N PHE A 440 -1.03 -31.86 5.58
CA PHE A 440 -1.50 -33.22 5.90
C PHE A 440 -1.79 -33.40 7.38
N VAL A 441 -0.89 -32.94 8.25
CA VAL A 441 -1.04 -32.97 9.71
C VAL A 441 -2.31 -32.21 10.12
N ALA A 442 -2.50 -30.99 9.59
CA ALA A 442 -3.68 -30.18 9.87
C ALA A 442 -4.98 -30.91 9.50
N GLN A 443 -5.04 -31.52 8.31
CA GLN A 443 -6.22 -32.26 7.86
C GLN A 443 -6.50 -33.51 8.70
N ARG A 444 -5.46 -34.24 9.12
CA ARG A 444 -5.62 -35.42 10.00
C ARG A 444 -6.09 -35.06 11.39
N MET A 445 -5.54 -34.00 11.98
CA MET A 445 -6.04 -33.51 13.26
C MET A 445 -7.50 -33.05 13.16
N LEU A 446 -7.88 -32.34 12.10
CA LEU A 446 -9.28 -31.94 11.87
C LEU A 446 -10.25 -33.12 11.78
N SER A 447 -9.83 -34.26 11.21
CA SER A 447 -10.73 -35.42 11.02
C SER A 447 -11.07 -36.15 12.32
N VAL A 448 -10.25 -36.01 13.36
CA VAL A 448 -10.48 -36.65 14.67
C VAL A 448 -11.10 -35.72 15.71
N LEU A 449 -11.11 -34.40 15.45
CA LEU A 449 -11.67 -33.38 16.34
C LEU A 449 -13.16 -33.14 16.06
N ARG A 450 -13.89 -32.72 17.10
CA ARG A 450 -15.32 -32.39 16.96
C ARG A 450 -15.48 -31.00 16.37
N GLN A 451 -16.66 -30.73 15.79
CA GLN A 451 -16.97 -29.39 15.27
C GLN A 451 -17.01 -28.29 16.36
N SER A 452 -17.19 -28.68 17.63
CA SER A 452 -17.12 -27.79 18.79
C SER A 452 -15.68 -27.46 19.22
N ASP A 453 -14.72 -28.29 18.84
CA ASP A 453 -13.31 -28.07 19.14
C ASP A 453 -12.72 -27.13 18.10
N THR A 454 -11.69 -26.40 18.47
CA THR A 454 -10.99 -25.51 17.54
C THR A 454 -9.54 -25.91 17.44
N LEU A 455 -9.12 -26.36 16.26
CA LEU A 455 -7.72 -26.50 15.88
C LEU A 455 -7.23 -25.18 15.27
N GLY A 456 -6.01 -24.77 15.59
CA GLY A 456 -5.32 -23.66 14.94
C GLY A 456 -3.83 -23.90 14.81
N ARG A 457 -3.19 -23.08 13.99
CA ARG A 457 -1.73 -23.07 13.82
C ARG A 457 -1.17 -21.75 14.34
N LEU A 458 -0.21 -21.83 15.26
CA LEU A 458 0.40 -20.66 15.89
C LEU A 458 1.55 -20.11 15.06
N GLY A 459 2.26 -20.99 14.35
CA GLY A 459 3.38 -20.67 13.48
C GLY A 459 4.35 -21.86 13.40
N GLY A 460 5.19 -21.93 12.36
CA GLY A 460 6.15 -23.04 12.22
C GLY A 460 5.46 -24.41 12.22
N ASP A 461 5.91 -25.28 13.11
CA ASP A 461 5.43 -26.63 13.43
C ASP A 461 4.47 -26.70 14.63
N GLU A 462 4.04 -25.56 15.15
CA GLU A 462 3.20 -25.47 16.35
C GLU A 462 1.71 -25.36 16.03
N PHE A 463 0.93 -26.26 16.62
CA PHE A 463 -0.52 -26.31 16.56
C PHE A 463 -1.11 -26.20 17.96
N ILE A 464 -2.37 -25.77 18.03
CA ILE A 464 -3.10 -25.65 19.28
C ILE A 464 -4.54 -26.11 19.10
N VAL A 465 -5.02 -26.91 20.06
CA VAL A 465 -6.41 -27.37 20.09
C VAL A 465 -7.08 -26.84 21.35
N ILE A 466 -8.23 -26.20 21.16
CA ILE A 466 -9.15 -25.81 22.23
C ILE A 466 -10.27 -26.84 22.28
N VAL A 467 -10.32 -27.62 23.36
CA VAL A 467 -11.38 -28.60 23.62
C VAL A 467 -12.40 -27.95 24.53
N THR A 468 -13.63 -27.79 24.02
CA THR A 468 -14.71 -27.14 24.78
C THR A 468 -15.69 -28.16 25.33
N ASN A 469 -16.31 -27.85 26.48
CA ASN A 469 -17.27 -28.73 27.15
C ASN A 469 -16.72 -30.15 27.39
N ALA A 470 -15.47 -30.26 27.86
CA ALA A 470 -14.98 -31.55 28.31
C ALA A 470 -15.75 -31.99 29.57
N GLU A 471 -16.04 -33.29 29.69
CA GLU A 471 -16.75 -33.84 30.85
C GLU A 471 -15.80 -34.08 32.04
N SER A 472 -14.54 -34.38 31.75
CA SER A 472 -13.50 -34.68 32.72
C SER A 472 -12.11 -34.45 32.15
N ARG A 473 -11.09 -34.57 33.00
CA ARG A 473 -9.68 -34.60 32.59
C ARG A 473 -9.37 -35.75 31.63
N ASP A 474 -10.01 -36.90 31.82
CA ASP A 474 -9.84 -38.09 30.97
C ASP A 474 -10.35 -37.86 29.54
N ALA A 475 -11.33 -36.98 29.36
CA ALA A 475 -11.78 -36.58 28.04
C ALA A 475 -10.66 -35.86 27.25
N LEU A 476 -9.81 -35.07 27.93
CA LEU A 476 -8.66 -34.41 27.30
C LEU A 476 -7.56 -35.41 26.94
N ILE A 477 -7.32 -36.41 27.80
CA ILE A 477 -6.42 -37.54 27.50
C ILE A 477 -6.88 -38.24 26.22
N THR A 478 -8.17 -38.56 26.14
CA THR A 478 -8.75 -39.24 24.97
C THR A 478 -8.54 -38.44 23.68
N VAL A 479 -8.65 -37.11 23.72
CA VAL A 479 -8.39 -36.26 22.55
C VAL A 479 -6.91 -36.25 22.19
N ALA A 480 -6.00 -36.16 23.17
CA ALA A 480 -4.56 -36.21 22.93
C ALA A 480 -4.12 -37.55 22.32
N GLU A 481 -4.63 -38.66 22.86
CA GLU A 481 -4.34 -40.01 22.34
C GLU A 481 -4.86 -40.19 20.90
N LYS A 482 -6.06 -39.71 20.59
CA LYS A 482 -6.59 -39.71 19.21
C LYS A 482 -5.71 -38.92 18.25
N ILE A 483 -5.17 -37.78 18.69
CA ILE A 483 -4.25 -36.98 17.87
C ILE A 483 -2.95 -37.75 17.64
N LEU A 484 -2.34 -38.32 18.68
CA LEU A 484 -1.11 -39.12 18.56
C LEU A 484 -1.31 -40.33 17.63
N GLU A 485 -2.42 -41.05 17.79
CA GLU A 485 -2.77 -42.22 16.98
C GLU A 485 -3.04 -41.84 15.51
N CYS A 486 -3.73 -40.73 15.23
CA CYS A 486 -3.99 -40.34 13.84
C CYS A 486 -2.72 -39.90 13.11
N LEU A 487 -1.72 -39.39 13.84
CA LEU A 487 -0.45 -38.96 13.28
C LEU A 487 0.56 -40.11 13.12
N SER A 488 0.46 -41.18 13.91
CA SER A 488 1.37 -42.34 13.83
C SER A 488 1.29 -43.13 12.50
N HIS A 489 0.31 -42.82 11.65
CA HIS A 489 0.16 -43.43 10.34
C HIS A 489 1.11 -42.78 9.31
N PRO A 490 1.75 -43.52 8.38
CA PRO A 490 2.60 -42.94 7.35
C PRO A 490 1.84 -41.95 6.44
N VAL A 491 2.50 -40.88 6.02
CA VAL A 491 2.05 -39.93 5.00
C VAL A 491 2.96 -40.07 3.79
N VAL A 492 2.39 -40.17 2.59
CA VAL A 492 3.15 -40.19 1.35
C VAL A 492 3.35 -38.75 0.86
N ILE A 493 4.60 -38.29 0.86
CA ILE A 493 4.98 -36.99 0.29
C ILE A 493 6.03 -37.24 -0.79
N SER A 494 5.72 -36.89 -2.04
CA SER A 494 6.61 -37.08 -3.21
C SER A 494 7.18 -38.50 -3.35
N ASN A 495 6.33 -39.52 -3.20
CA ASN A 495 6.66 -40.95 -3.22
C ASN A 495 7.57 -41.45 -2.06
N MET A 496 7.72 -40.69 -0.99
CA MET A 496 8.36 -41.15 0.26
C MET A 496 7.32 -41.28 1.37
N GLU A 497 7.37 -42.39 2.11
CA GLU A 497 6.58 -42.58 3.32
C GLU A 497 7.30 -41.97 4.52
N ILE A 498 6.64 -41.03 5.18
CA ILE A 498 7.14 -40.34 6.37
C ILE A 498 6.09 -40.53 7.46
N VAL A 499 6.52 -40.96 8.65
CA VAL A 499 5.64 -41.06 9.82
C VAL A 499 5.79 -39.77 10.64
N PRO A 500 4.76 -38.91 10.71
CA PRO A 500 4.76 -37.80 11.67
C PRO A 500 4.76 -38.32 13.10
N SER A 501 5.46 -37.64 13.99
CA SER A 501 5.21 -37.72 15.43
C SER A 501 5.08 -36.32 16.02
N CYS A 502 4.42 -36.21 17.17
CA CYS A 502 4.26 -34.94 17.85
C CYS A 502 4.35 -35.09 19.37
N SER A 503 4.73 -33.99 20.02
CA SER A 503 4.70 -33.86 21.47
C SER A 503 3.55 -32.94 21.87
N ILE A 504 2.72 -33.38 22.83
CA ILE A 504 1.50 -32.66 23.24
C ILE A 504 1.60 -32.21 24.70
N GLY A 505 1.34 -30.94 24.96
CA GLY A 505 1.23 -30.38 26.30
C GLY A 505 -0.20 -29.98 26.61
N ILE A 506 -0.69 -30.36 27.79
CA ILE A 506 -2.11 -30.19 28.14
C ILE A 506 -2.25 -29.28 29.36
N SER A 507 -3.02 -28.21 29.22
CA SER A 507 -3.53 -27.42 30.34
C SER A 507 -5.05 -27.39 30.35
N ALA A 508 -5.67 -27.14 31.52
CA ALA A 508 -7.10 -27.20 31.68
C ALA A 508 -7.61 -26.15 32.68
N TYR A 509 -8.81 -25.65 32.43
CA TYR A 509 -9.65 -24.98 33.41
C TYR A 509 -10.70 -25.99 33.93
N PRO A 510 -10.96 -26.04 35.25
CA PRO A 510 -10.45 -25.16 36.31
C PRO A 510 -9.09 -25.55 36.93
N ASP A 511 -8.51 -26.70 36.57
CA ASP A 511 -7.35 -27.28 37.26
C ASP A 511 -6.11 -26.37 37.37
N HIS A 512 -5.82 -25.56 36.34
CA HIS A 512 -4.55 -24.82 36.25
C HIS A 512 -4.70 -23.31 36.30
N SER A 513 -5.48 -22.71 35.40
CA SER A 513 -5.69 -21.25 35.38
C SER A 513 -7.05 -20.86 34.80
N SER A 514 -7.58 -19.72 35.25
CA SER A 514 -8.75 -19.04 34.69
C SER A 514 -8.38 -17.92 33.71
N HIS A 515 -7.10 -17.82 33.31
CA HIS A 515 -6.63 -16.84 32.34
C HIS A 515 -6.12 -17.53 31.06
N HIS A 516 -6.62 -17.08 29.90
CA HIS A 516 -6.30 -17.69 28.61
C HIS A 516 -4.80 -17.71 28.27
N ASP A 517 -4.07 -16.61 28.45
CA ASP A 517 -2.64 -16.54 28.16
C ASP A 517 -1.82 -17.51 29.05
N GLU A 518 -2.19 -17.62 30.33
CA GLU A 518 -1.53 -18.55 31.26
C GLU A 518 -1.80 -20.01 30.87
N LEU A 519 -3.03 -20.36 30.47
CA LEU A 519 -3.35 -21.71 30.01
C LEU A 519 -2.49 -22.10 28.79
N VAL A 520 -2.31 -21.21 27.83
CA VAL A 520 -1.46 -21.46 26.65
C VAL A 520 -0.01 -21.66 27.07
N GLN A 521 0.53 -20.79 27.95
CA GLN A 521 1.90 -20.90 28.45
C GLN A 521 2.13 -22.19 29.26
N MET A 522 1.16 -22.58 30.08
CA MET A 522 1.20 -23.82 30.85
C MET A 522 1.16 -25.06 29.94
N ALA A 523 0.34 -25.03 28.88
CA ALA A 523 0.29 -26.11 27.89
C ALA A 523 1.62 -26.22 27.13
N ASP A 524 2.21 -25.10 26.70
CA ASP A 524 3.53 -25.06 26.07
C ASP A 524 4.63 -25.64 26.99
N THR A 525 4.64 -25.24 28.27
CA THR A 525 5.58 -25.80 29.27
C THR A 525 5.43 -27.32 29.41
N ALA A 526 4.20 -27.82 29.37
CA ALA A 526 3.93 -29.25 29.45
C ALA A 526 4.36 -29.99 28.17
N MET A 527 4.21 -29.37 27.00
CA MET A 527 4.65 -29.94 25.71
C MET A 527 6.16 -30.14 25.70
N TYR A 528 6.91 -29.19 26.26
CA TYR A 528 8.35 -29.34 26.42
C TYR A 528 8.75 -30.54 27.31
N GLU A 529 7.99 -30.80 28.39
CA GLU A 529 8.20 -31.99 29.21
C GLU A 529 7.92 -33.29 28.43
N ALA A 530 6.90 -33.31 27.58
CA ALA A 530 6.63 -34.44 26.70
C ALA A 530 7.80 -34.69 25.72
N LYS A 531 8.42 -33.63 25.20
CA LYS A 531 9.64 -33.75 24.37
C LYS A 531 10.81 -34.38 25.13
N ASN A 532 11.01 -34.00 26.40
CA ASN A 532 12.10 -34.52 27.23
C ASN A 532 11.88 -35.96 27.67
N LYS A 533 10.64 -36.42 27.79
CA LYS A 533 10.27 -37.79 28.18
C LYS A 533 10.33 -38.82 27.05
N GLY A 534 10.91 -38.46 25.90
CA GLY A 534 11.07 -39.37 24.76
C GLY A 534 10.28 -38.98 23.51
N ARG A 535 9.61 -37.81 23.49
CA ARG A 535 8.75 -37.32 22.38
C ARG A 535 7.57 -38.27 22.12
N ASN A 536 6.81 -38.03 21.03
CA ASN A 536 5.66 -38.86 20.63
C ASN A 536 4.70 -39.23 21.78
N SER A 537 4.43 -38.27 22.66
CA SER A 537 3.66 -38.49 23.89
C SER A 537 2.97 -37.20 24.31
N TYR A 538 2.17 -37.28 25.37
CA TYR A 538 1.54 -36.12 25.98
C TYR A 538 1.98 -35.93 27.43
N ALA A 539 1.93 -34.69 27.93
CA ALA A 539 2.12 -34.39 29.33
C ALA A 539 1.10 -33.35 29.81
N PHE A 540 0.57 -33.54 31.01
CA PHE A 540 -0.21 -32.50 31.69
C PHE A 540 0.71 -31.49 32.35
N TYR A 541 0.25 -30.24 32.35
CA TYR A 541 0.86 -29.22 33.17
C TYR A 541 0.81 -29.61 34.65
N HIS A 542 1.93 -29.41 35.32
CA HIS A 542 2.06 -29.49 36.76
C HIS A 542 2.93 -28.31 37.22
N PRO A 543 2.64 -27.64 38.35
CA PRO A 543 3.41 -26.48 38.80
C PRO A 543 4.93 -26.70 38.88
N ALA A 544 5.34 -27.93 39.22
CA ALA A 544 6.75 -28.35 39.25
C ALA A 544 7.46 -28.21 37.87
N LEU A 545 6.73 -28.27 36.75
CA LEU A 545 7.29 -28.15 35.40
C LEU A 545 7.75 -26.73 35.09
N THR A 546 7.01 -25.70 35.51
CA THR A 546 7.44 -24.30 35.33
C THR A 546 8.74 -24.03 36.10
N GLN A 547 8.87 -24.60 37.30
CA GLN A 547 10.08 -24.47 38.09
C GLN A 547 11.27 -25.18 37.43
N LYS A 548 11.05 -26.38 36.85
CA LYS A 548 12.07 -27.08 36.05
C LYS A 548 12.48 -26.27 34.82
N ALA A 549 11.55 -25.77 34.02
CA ALA A 549 11.87 -25.02 32.80
C ALA A 549 12.73 -23.76 33.09
N ALA A 550 12.37 -23.00 34.13
CA ALA A 550 13.18 -21.87 34.59
C ALA A 550 14.56 -22.32 35.12
N HIS A 551 14.62 -23.48 35.79
CA HIS A 551 15.87 -24.08 36.24
C HIS A 551 16.79 -24.45 35.06
N TYR A 552 16.27 -25.08 34.01
CA TYR A 552 17.05 -25.48 32.82
C TYR A 552 17.69 -24.28 32.12
N LEU A 553 16.91 -23.21 31.84
CA LEU A 553 17.43 -21.99 31.21
C LEU A 553 18.52 -21.31 32.06
N THR A 554 18.32 -21.28 33.38
CA THR A 554 19.31 -20.71 34.30
C THR A 554 20.58 -21.57 34.31
N ARG A 555 20.43 -22.90 34.37
CA ARG A 555 21.52 -23.88 34.38
C ARG A 555 22.35 -23.86 33.10
N GLU A 556 21.73 -23.76 31.92
CA GLU A 556 22.46 -23.72 30.64
C GLU A 556 23.45 -22.53 30.63
N ARG A 557 22.97 -21.35 31.04
CA ARG A 557 23.81 -20.16 31.16
C ARG A 557 24.92 -20.34 32.20
N GLU A 558 24.60 -20.93 33.36
CA GLU A 558 25.61 -21.21 34.40
C GLU A 558 26.68 -22.19 33.92
N LEU A 559 26.32 -23.26 33.19
CA LEU A 559 27.27 -24.25 32.65
C LEU A 559 28.22 -23.64 31.63
N HIS A 560 27.73 -22.75 30.76
CA HIS A 560 28.59 -22.02 29.83
C HIS A 560 29.62 -21.14 30.59
N HIS A 561 29.22 -20.51 31.69
CA HIS A 561 30.15 -19.76 32.54
C HIS A 561 31.12 -20.67 33.30
N ALA A 562 30.65 -21.82 33.78
CA ALA A 562 31.46 -22.80 34.48
C ALA A 562 32.62 -23.30 33.62
N LEU A 563 32.38 -23.55 32.33
CA LEU A 563 33.42 -23.95 31.38
C LEU A 563 34.50 -22.87 31.23
N ILE A 564 34.11 -21.61 31.10
CA ILE A 564 35.05 -20.47 30.95
C ILE A 564 35.82 -20.21 32.24
N ARG A 565 35.20 -20.42 33.40
CA ARG A 565 35.76 -20.12 34.73
C ARG A 565 36.54 -21.28 35.34
N ASN A 566 36.73 -22.39 34.62
CA ASN A 566 37.38 -23.60 35.13
C ASN A 566 36.74 -24.14 36.42
N GLU A 567 35.40 -24.14 36.47
CA GLU A 567 34.65 -24.65 37.64
C GLU A 567 34.36 -26.16 37.55
N PHE A 568 34.74 -26.82 36.45
CA PHE A 568 34.65 -28.27 36.30
C PHE A 568 35.90 -28.98 36.80
N LEU A 569 35.70 -30.16 37.36
CA LEU A 569 36.77 -31.08 37.78
C LEU A 569 36.32 -32.53 37.50
N LEU A 570 37.27 -33.46 37.48
CA LEU A 570 36.99 -34.88 37.30
C LEU A 570 37.18 -35.62 38.63
N HIS A 571 36.17 -36.41 39.00
CA HIS A 571 36.35 -37.49 39.98
C HIS A 571 36.51 -38.80 39.24
N TYR A 572 37.12 -39.77 39.89
CA TYR A 572 37.47 -41.05 39.30
C TYR A 572 36.92 -42.18 40.15
N GLN A 573 36.27 -43.15 39.52
CA GLN A 573 35.74 -44.33 40.19
C GLN A 573 36.48 -45.59 39.73
N PRO A 574 37.07 -46.39 40.63
CA PRO A 574 37.85 -47.57 40.25
C PRO A 574 36.98 -48.73 39.77
N GLN A 575 37.51 -49.44 38.77
CA GLN A 575 37.00 -50.68 38.20
C GLN A 575 37.92 -51.84 38.61
N PHE A 576 37.36 -52.83 39.31
CA PHE A 576 38.11 -53.94 39.87
C PHE A 576 37.98 -55.20 39.02
N SER A 577 39.10 -55.74 38.54
CA SER A 577 39.13 -56.99 37.79
C SER A 577 39.14 -58.20 38.71
N LEU A 578 38.16 -59.08 38.53
CA LEU A 578 38.03 -60.31 39.30
C LEU A 578 39.13 -61.32 38.94
N SER A 579 39.48 -61.43 37.65
CA SER A 579 40.52 -62.37 37.19
C SER A 579 41.94 -61.96 37.57
N GLN A 580 42.23 -60.65 37.56
CA GLN A 580 43.56 -60.13 37.88
C GLN A 580 43.71 -59.77 39.37
N ASN A 581 42.62 -59.80 40.13
CA ASN A 581 42.54 -59.42 41.54
C ASN A 581 43.20 -58.05 41.83
N LYS A 582 42.99 -57.09 40.92
CA LYS A 582 43.51 -55.72 41.01
C LYS A 582 42.59 -54.74 40.30
N ILE A 583 42.73 -53.46 40.62
CA ILE A 583 42.07 -52.38 39.88
C ILE A 583 42.77 -52.23 38.52
N THR A 584 42.01 -52.34 37.43
CA THR A 584 42.49 -52.32 36.04
C THR A 584 42.08 -51.05 35.29
N GLY A 585 41.01 -50.39 35.76
CA GLY A 585 40.49 -49.17 35.15
C GLY A 585 39.94 -48.18 36.16
N VAL A 586 39.70 -46.97 35.70
CA VAL A 586 38.94 -45.94 36.40
C VAL A 586 37.98 -45.25 35.44
N GLU A 587 36.77 -44.97 35.87
CA GLU A 587 35.83 -44.14 35.10
C GLU A 587 35.97 -42.67 35.50
N ALA A 588 36.12 -41.78 34.52
CA ALA A 588 36.22 -40.35 34.71
C ALA A 588 34.81 -39.72 34.71
N LEU A 589 34.42 -39.18 35.86
CA LEU A 589 33.10 -38.64 36.10
C LEU A 589 33.19 -37.13 36.37
N ILE A 590 32.57 -36.33 35.52
CA ILE A 590 32.54 -34.88 35.69
C ILE A 590 31.88 -34.45 37.00
N ARG A 591 32.44 -33.43 37.64
CA ARG A 591 31.84 -32.71 38.75
C ARG A 591 31.92 -31.22 38.49
N TRP A 592 30.96 -30.49 39.02
CA TRP A 592 30.94 -29.03 38.93
C TRP A 592 31.04 -28.42 40.32
N LEU A 593 32.14 -27.69 40.56
CA LEU A 593 32.34 -26.93 41.77
C LEU A 593 31.61 -25.59 41.67
N HIS A 594 30.30 -25.63 41.90
CA HIS A 594 29.46 -24.45 41.76
C HIS A 594 29.72 -23.46 42.91
N PRO A 595 29.90 -22.14 42.63
CA PRO A 595 30.30 -21.15 43.64
C PRO A 595 29.31 -21.02 44.82
N VAL A 596 28.01 -21.15 44.57
CA VAL A 596 26.96 -21.09 45.60
C VAL A 596 26.53 -22.47 46.14
N LYS A 597 26.38 -23.49 45.27
CA LYS A 597 25.77 -24.78 45.62
C LYS A 597 26.78 -25.86 46.01
N GLY A 598 28.08 -25.58 45.92
CA GLY A 598 29.13 -26.57 46.17
C GLY A 598 29.24 -27.59 45.03
N LEU A 599 29.67 -28.81 45.36
CA LEU A 599 29.96 -29.84 44.38
C LEU A 599 28.67 -30.49 43.82
N LEU A 600 28.45 -30.37 42.52
CA LEU A 600 27.30 -30.94 41.81
C LEU A 600 27.71 -32.17 40.99
N SER A 601 26.81 -33.15 40.91
CA SER A 601 26.99 -34.43 40.20
C SER A 601 26.70 -34.32 38.70
N PRO A 602 27.12 -35.31 37.87
CA PRO A 602 26.82 -35.38 36.44
C PRO A 602 25.33 -35.22 36.12
N ALA A 603 24.43 -35.74 36.97
CA ALA A 603 22.98 -35.62 36.79
C ALA A 603 22.47 -34.16 36.73
N GLU A 604 23.20 -33.19 37.28
CA GLU A 604 22.87 -31.76 37.21
C GLU A 604 23.48 -31.06 35.99
N ILE A 605 24.41 -31.74 35.29
CA ILE A 605 25.24 -31.18 34.22
C ILE A 605 24.81 -31.77 32.88
N ILE A 606 24.86 -33.10 32.75
CA ILE A 606 24.72 -33.82 31.48
C ILE A 606 23.36 -33.57 30.82
N PRO A 607 22.20 -33.68 31.50
CA PRO A 607 20.91 -33.48 30.83
C PRO A 607 20.73 -32.06 30.26
N VAL A 608 21.27 -31.05 30.95
CA VAL A 608 21.23 -29.65 30.50
C VAL A 608 22.20 -29.45 29.33
N ALA A 609 23.43 -29.95 29.47
CA ALA A 609 24.46 -29.85 28.45
C ALA A 609 24.03 -30.54 27.15
N GLU A 610 23.43 -31.73 27.21
CA GLU A 610 22.96 -32.50 26.06
C GLU A 610 21.83 -31.83 25.30
N SER A 611 20.99 -31.05 25.98
CA SER A 611 19.95 -30.26 25.30
C SER A 611 20.54 -29.14 24.43
N SER A 612 21.74 -28.66 24.77
CA SER A 612 22.47 -27.56 24.10
C SER A 612 23.71 -28.06 23.31
N ARG A 613 24.44 -27.16 22.66
CA ARG A 613 25.73 -27.50 22.03
C ARG A 613 26.88 -27.59 23.04
N LEU A 614 26.66 -27.21 24.29
CA LEU A 614 27.67 -27.23 25.35
C LEU A 614 28.20 -28.63 25.64
N ILE A 615 27.43 -29.70 25.39
CA ILE A 615 27.91 -31.06 25.61
C ILE A 615 29.16 -31.41 24.80
N VAL A 616 29.33 -30.85 23.60
CA VAL A 616 30.53 -31.10 22.79
C VAL A 616 31.74 -30.40 23.40
N GLU A 617 31.57 -29.15 23.84
CA GLU A 617 32.65 -28.39 24.48
C GLU A 617 33.06 -28.98 25.83
N ILE A 618 32.08 -29.36 26.66
CA ILE A 618 32.30 -30.04 27.93
C ILE A 618 32.93 -31.42 27.70
N GLY A 619 32.45 -32.19 26.73
CA GLY A 619 33.01 -33.50 26.40
C GLY A 619 34.47 -33.42 25.94
N ASN A 620 34.82 -32.42 25.13
CA ASN A 620 36.21 -32.18 24.72
C ASN A 620 37.09 -31.78 25.90
N TRP A 621 36.56 -30.99 26.83
CA TRP A 621 37.25 -30.65 28.08
C TRP A 621 37.48 -31.89 28.96
N ILE A 622 36.46 -32.75 29.13
CA ILE A 622 36.56 -34.01 29.89
C ILE A 622 37.65 -34.91 29.29
N LEU A 623 37.63 -35.11 27.96
CA LEU A 623 38.64 -35.93 27.27
C LEU A 623 40.07 -35.39 27.47
N THR A 624 40.23 -34.06 27.41
CA THR A 624 41.53 -33.41 27.58
C THR A 624 42.06 -33.64 28.99
N GLU A 625 41.24 -33.39 30.01
CA GLU A 625 41.66 -33.53 31.41
C GLU A 625 41.84 -35.00 31.81
N ALA A 626 41.03 -35.91 31.28
CA ALA A 626 41.19 -37.36 31.45
C ALA A 626 42.52 -37.86 30.88
N CYS A 627 42.86 -37.50 29.63
CA CYS A 627 44.14 -37.85 29.02
C CYS A 627 45.33 -37.28 29.80
N LYS A 628 45.25 -36.01 30.20
CA LYS A 628 46.29 -35.35 31.00
C LYS A 628 46.50 -36.06 32.35
N GLN A 629 45.42 -36.41 33.05
CA GLN A 629 45.52 -37.14 34.31
C GLN A 629 46.09 -38.55 34.13
N LEU A 630 45.72 -39.23 33.06
CA LEU A 630 46.24 -40.57 32.75
C LEU A 630 47.75 -40.54 32.47
N GLU A 631 48.24 -39.54 31.73
CA GLU A 631 49.69 -39.35 31.53
C GLU A 631 50.42 -39.26 32.89
N GLN A 632 49.89 -38.45 33.80
CA GLN A 632 50.47 -38.28 35.13
C GLN A 632 50.53 -39.61 35.90
N TRP A 633 49.45 -40.39 35.94
CA TRP A 633 49.46 -41.69 36.62
C TRP A 633 50.41 -42.69 35.97
N ARG A 634 50.56 -42.66 34.64
CA ARG A 634 51.54 -43.49 33.94
C ARG A 634 52.97 -43.11 34.33
N ALA A 635 53.25 -41.81 34.45
CA ALA A 635 54.54 -41.31 34.92
C ALA A 635 54.84 -41.71 36.38
N GLU A 636 53.80 -41.87 37.21
CA GLU A 636 53.90 -42.38 38.59
C GLU A 636 54.07 -43.92 38.69
N GLY A 637 54.10 -44.62 37.56
CA GLY A 637 54.37 -46.06 37.47
C GLY A 637 53.14 -46.94 37.22
N PHE A 638 51.95 -46.36 37.02
CA PHE A 638 50.71 -47.10 36.73
C PHE A 638 50.51 -47.27 35.21
N SER A 639 51.45 -47.93 34.53
CA SER A 639 51.47 -48.06 33.06
C SER A 639 50.31 -48.87 32.46
N ASP A 640 49.65 -49.70 33.27
CA ASP A 640 48.61 -50.63 32.82
C ASP A 640 47.18 -50.10 33.11
N LEU A 641 47.06 -48.89 33.68
CA LEU A 641 45.78 -48.31 34.05
C LEU A 641 45.03 -47.80 32.82
N ARG A 642 43.73 -48.14 32.76
CA ARG A 642 42.79 -47.63 31.77
C ARG A 642 41.92 -46.51 32.35
N ILE A 643 41.62 -45.48 31.57
CA ILE A 643 40.61 -44.46 31.92
C ILE A 643 39.42 -44.59 30.97
N ALA A 644 38.21 -44.72 31.51
CA ALA A 644 36.98 -44.73 30.76
C ALA A 644 36.32 -43.35 30.78
N VAL A 645 35.84 -42.89 29.62
CA VAL A 645 35.21 -41.57 29.45
C VAL A 645 33.90 -41.72 28.69
N ASN A 646 32.83 -41.18 29.26
CA ASN A 646 31.51 -41.14 28.66
C ASN A 646 31.43 -40.15 27.47
N ILE A 647 30.86 -40.62 26.35
CA ILE A 647 30.69 -39.85 25.10
C ILE A 647 29.21 -39.74 24.73
N SER A 648 28.74 -38.51 24.56
CA SER A 648 27.37 -38.24 24.13
C SER A 648 27.14 -38.51 22.63
N ILE A 649 25.88 -38.76 22.25
CA ILE A 649 25.46 -38.93 20.84
C ILE A 649 25.87 -37.73 19.98
N ARG A 650 25.75 -36.51 20.53
CA ARG A 650 26.08 -35.27 19.80
C ARG A 650 27.58 -35.15 19.53
N GLN A 651 28.41 -35.60 20.47
CA GLN A 651 29.86 -35.62 20.30
C GLN A 651 30.29 -36.71 19.33
N LEU A 652 29.67 -37.90 19.38
CA LEU A 652 29.91 -38.97 18.40
C LEU A 652 29.50 -38.57 16.96
N ALA A 653 28.53 -37.67 16.82
CA ALA A 653 28.14 -37.08 15.54
C ALA A 653 29.15 -36.04 15.01
N ASP A 654 30.08 -35.57 15.83
CA ASP A 654 31.07 -34.58 15.44
C ASP A 654 32.13 -35.21 14.54
N LYS A 655 32.32 -34.62 13.35
CA LYS A 655 33.25 -35.12 12.34
C LYS A 655 34.70 -35.00 12.78
N ASP A 656 35.00 -34.08 13.70
CA ASP A 656 36.36 -33.79 14.13
C ASP A 656 36.77 -34.58 15.38
N LEU A 657 35.86 -35.37 15.98
CA LEU A 657 36.13 -36.13 17.22
C LEU A 657 37.33 -37.07 17.09
N GLN A 658 37.39 -37.86 16.01
CA GLN A 658 38.50 -38.80 15.78
C GLN A 658 39.84 -38.06 15.71
N GLN A 659 39.90 -36.95 14.97
CA GLN A 659 41.12 -36.16 14.83
C GLN A 659 41.51 -35.50 16.16
N PHE A 660 40.51 -35.07 16.95
CA PHE A 660 40.72 -34.48 18.26
C PHE A 660 41.32 -35.51 19.23
N ILE A 661 40.75 -36.71 19.33
CA ILE A 661 41.27 -37.76 20.21
C ILE A 661 42.65 -38.23 19.75
N ALA A 662 42.88 -38.39 18.44
CA ALA A 662 44.20 -38.74 17.91
C ALA A 662 45.28 -37.70 18.30
N LYS A 663 44.93 -36.41 18.25
CA LYS A 663 45.81 -35.32 18.71
C LYS A 663 46.08 -35.41 20.20
N LEU A 664 45.07 -35.69 21.04
CA LEU A 664 45.25 -35.83 22.49
C LEU A 664 46.17 -37.01 22.84
N LEU A 665 45.93 -38.18 22.23
CA LEU A 665 46.77 -39.37 22.45
C LEU A 665 48.23 -39.10 22.05
N GLN A 666 48.45 -38.39 20.94
CA GLN A 666 49.80 -37.99 20.53
C GLN A 666 50.42 -36.95 21.47
N GLN A 667 49.66 -35.93 21.86
CA GLN A 667 50.11 -34.83 22.71
C GLN A 667 50.58 -35.34 24.08
N TYR A 668 49.83 -36.25 24.69
CA TYR A 668 50.13 -36.82 26.01
C TYR A 668 50.88 -38.17 25.94
N SER A 669 51.32 -38.58 24.74
CA SER A 669 52.06 -39.84 24.51
C SER A 669 51.39 -41.08 25.12
N LEU A 670 50.06 -41.17 24.99
CA LEU A 670 49.25 -42.23 25.55
C LEU A 670 49.04 -43.36 24.54
N PRO A 671 49.15 -44.63 24.96
CA PRO A 671 48.72 -45.73 24.10
C PRO A 671 47.19 -45.74 23.98
N ALA A 672 46.67 -45.95 22.77
CA ALA A 672 45.23 -45.88 22.51
C ALA A 672 44.38 -46.83 23.37
N HIS A 673 44.92 -48.01 23.73
CA HIS A 673 44.22 -48.98 24.59
C HIS A 673 44.04 -48.54 26.05
N SER A 674 44.69 -47.45 26.47
CA SER A 674 44.56 -46.91 27.83
C SER A 674 43.42 -45.91 27.99
N LEU A 675 42.83 -45.42 26.89
CA LEU A 675 41.61 -44.60 26.89
C LEU A 675 40.46 -45.46 26.37
N GLU A 676 39.42 -45.63 27.17
CA GLU A 676 38.18 -46.32 26.80
C GLU A 676 37.05 -45.30 26.63
N LEU A 677 36.23 -45.47 25.60
CA LEU A 677 35.08 -44.61 25.33
C LEU A 677 33.78 -45.36 25.62
N GLU A 678 32.99 -44.80 26.52
CA GLU A 678 31.68 -45.32 26.93
C GLU A 678 30.57 -44.63 26.14
N ILE A 679 29.66 -45.41 25.56
CA ILE A 679 28.49 -44.92 24.83
C ILE A 679 27.22 -45.60 25.33
N THR A 680 26.15 -44.85 25.59
CA THR A 680 24.88 -45.45 26.03
C THR A 680 24.26 -46.34 24.94
N GLU A 681 23.49 -47.36 25.33
CA GLU A 681 22.76 -48.24 24.40
C GLU A 681 21.85 -47.43 23.44
N SER A 682 21.23 -46.36 23.93
CA SER A 682 20.34 -45.49 23.14
C SER A 682 21.02 -44.84 21.91
N CYS A 683 22.34 -44.67 21.95
CA CYS A 683 23.15 -44.17 20.84
C CYS A 683 23.04 -45.06 19.58
N LEU A 684 22.71 -46.34 19.75
CA LEU A 684 22.81 -47.36 18.71
C LEU A 684 21.56 -47.44 17.80
N GLN A 685 20.49 -46.70 18.10
CA GLN A 685 19.23 -46.75 17.35
C GLN A 685 19.28 -46.07 15.96
N ASN A 686 20.34 -45.33 15.62
CA ASN A 686 20.48 -44.58 14.35
C ASN A 686 21.68 -45.08 13.51
N GLU A 687 21.53 -46.25 12.89
CA GLU A 687 22.65 -47.17 12.61
C GLU A 687 23.76 -46.69 11.65
N LEU A 688 23.50 -46.00 10.54
CA LEU A 688 24.51 -45.92 9.46
C LEU A 688 25.67 -44.92 9.67
N ILE A 689 25.43 -43.79 10.36
CA ILE A 689 26.45 -42.74 10.51
C ILE A 689 27.35 -43.03 11.71
N TYR A 690 26.78 -43.52 12.81
CA TYR A 690 27.51 -43.76 14.05
C TYR A 690 28.42 -44.99 13.97
N ILE A 691 28.01 -46.06 13.28
CA ILE A 691 28.86 -47.26 13.08
C ILE A 691 30.20 -46.87 12.43
N LYS A 692 30.18 -46.04 11.39
CA LYS A 692 31.41 -45.58 10.73
C LYS A 692 32.33 -44.78 11.66
N CYS A 693 31.76 -43.97 12.54
CA CYS A 693 32.54 -43.22 13.53
C CYS A 693 33.16 -44.17 14.57
N LEU A 694 32.41 -45.17 15.03
CA LEU A 694 32.91 -46.19 15.96
C LEU A 694 34.01 -47.03 15.31
N GLU A 695 33.87 -47.45 14.05
CA GLU A 695 34.93 -48.13 13.27
C GLU A 695 36.18 -47.26 13.14
N GLN A 696 36.01 -45.96 12.91
CA GLN A 696 37.11 -45.00 12.85
C GLN A 696 37.84 -44.85 14.19
N LEU A 697 37.12 -44.81 15.30
CA LEU A 697 37.70 -44.77 16.64
C LEU A 697 38.39 -46.08 16.99
N GLU A 698 37.79 -47.22 16.64
CA GLU A 698 38.39 -48.54 16.83
C GLU A 698 39.68 -48.70 16.02
N SER A 699 39.74 -48.12 14.81
CA SER A 699 40.95 -48.14 13.97
C SER A 699 42.15 -47.42 14.59
N LEU A 700 41.92 -46.52 15.55
CA LEU A 700 42.98 -45.90 16.36
C LEU A 700 43.50 -46.83 17.47
N GLY A 701 42.82 -47.96 17.72
CA GLY A 701 43.11 -48.89 18.80
C GLY A 701 42.43 -48.56 20.13
N ILE A 702 41.39 -47.73 20.11
CA ILE A 702 40.63 -47.28 21.27
C ILE A 702 39.53 -48.32 21.58
N PRO A 703 39.47 -48.90 22.80
CA PRO A 703 38.36 -49.74 23.23
C PRO A 703 37.06 -48.93 23.36
N ILE A 704 35.98 -49.51 22.86
CA ILE A 704 34.63 -48.95 22.95
C ILE A 704 33.79 -49.87 23.83
N SER A 705 33.10 -49.27 24.80
CA SER A 705 32.20 -49.94 25.72
C SER A 705 30.77 -49.40 25.58
N ILE A 706 29.80 -50.30 25.72
CA ILE A 706 28.38 -49.91 25.79
C ILE A 706 28.00 -49.73 27.26
N ASP A 707 27.42 -48.59 27.57
CA ASP A 707 26.92 -48.19 28.87
C ASP A 707 25.39 -48.33 28.99
N ASP A 708 24.87 -48.42 30.21
CA ASP A 708 23.45 -48.56 30.57
C ASP A 708 22.70 -49.72 29.87
N PHE A 709 23.39 -50.85 29.61
CA PHE A 709 22.84 -51.93 28.80
C PHE A 709 21.65 -52.65 29.48
N GLY A 710 20.54 -52.77 28.75
CA GLY A 710 19.33 -53.48 29.17
C GLY A 710 18.14 -52.58 29.49
N THR A 711 18.32 -51.26 29.51
CA THR A 711 17.26 -50.29 29.79
C THR A 711 16.47 -49.86 28.54
N GLY A 712 16.97 -50.19 27.34
CA GLY A 712 16.38 -49.84 26.05
C GLY A 712 15.62 -50.97 25.32
N TYR A 713 14.90 -50.61 24.25
CA TYR A 713 14.25 -51.59 23.36
C TYR A 713 15.29 -52.31 22.47
N SER A 714 15.23 -53.63 22.48
CA SER A 714 16.28 -54.58 22.11
C SER A 714 16.94 -54.39 20.73
N CYS A 715 18.26 -54.16 20.71
CA CYS A 715 19.11 -54.11 19.50
C CYS A 715 20.09 -55.30 19.41
N LEU A 716 19.60 -56.53 19.68
CA LEU A 716 20.42 -57.76 19.61
C LEU A 716 21.06 -58.00 18.24
N SER A 717 20.36 -57.64 17.15
CA SER A 717 20.89 -57.72 15.79
C SER A 717 22.05 -56.74 15.54
N SER A 718 21.99 -55.57 16.17
CA SER A 718 22.92 -54.46 15.94
C SER A 718 24.24 -54.68 16.70
N LEU A 719 24.19 -55.26 17.91
CA LEU A 719 25.36 -55.61 18.72
C LEU A 719 26.41 -56.46 17.98
N LYS A 720 25.96 -57.39 17.13
CA LYS A 720 26.85 -58.32 16.42
C LYS A 720 27.85 -57.61 15.49
N ASN A 721 27.47 -56.47 14.93
CA ASN A 721 28.26 -55.79 13.90
C ASN A 721 28.99 -54.55 14.43
N LEU A 722 28.92 -54.28 15.74
CA LEU A 722 29.57 -53.12 16.34
C LEU A 722 31.02 -53.45 16.75
N PRO A 723 31.97 -52.52 16.57
CA PRO A 723 33.37 -52.69 16.99
C PRO A 723 33.54 -52.43 18.49
N ILE A 724 32.77 -53.13 19.32
CA ILE A 724 32.76 -53.01 20.78
C ILE A 724 33.61 -54.10 21.43
N ARG A 725 34.20 -53.78 22.58
CA ARG A 725 35.02 -54.74 23.37
C ARG A 725 34.47 -55.02 24.76
N ARG A 726 33.64 -54.12 25.30
CA ARG A 726 33.09 -54.23 26.65
C ARG A 726 31.62 -53.82 26.69
N LEU A 727 30.91 -54.36 27.67
CA LEU A 727 29.52 -54.07 27.97
C LEU A 727 29.39 -53.81 29.48
N LYS A 728 28.71 -52.73 29.86
CA LYS A 728 28.42 -52.37 31.26
C LYS A 728 26.96 -52.70 31.56
N ILE A 729 26.72 -53.46 32.64
CA ILE A 729 25.37 -53.78 33.12
C ILE A 729 24.89 -52.63 33.99
N ASP A 730 23.74 -52.05 33.63
CA ASP A 730 23.12 -50.95 34.37
C ASP A 730 22.85 -51.32 35.83
N GLN A 731 23.12 -50.37 36.72
CA GLN A 731 22.85 -50.50 38.17
C GLN A 731 21.42 -50.94 38.50
N SER A 732 20.42 -50.63 37.66
CA SER A 732 19.02 -51.00 37.87
C SER A 732 18.83 -52.50 37.96
N PHE A 733 19.62 -53.27 37.20
CA PHE A 733 19.59 -54.74 37.22
C PHE A 733 20.52 -55.34 38.28
N VAL A 734 21.40 -54.53 38.89
CA VAL A 734 22.35 -54.98 39.92
C VAL A 734 21.82 -54.72 41.33
N ARG A 735 21.07 -53.62 41.53
CA ARG A 735 20.66 -53.12 42.84
C ARG A 735 19.85 -54.13 43.67
N SER A 736 19.00 -54.93 43.03
CA SER A 736 18.11 -55.87 43.73
C SER A 736 18.66 -57.29 43.82
N ILE A 737 19.82 -57.56 43.23
CA ILE A 737 20.50 -58.86 43.27
C ILE A 737 21.09 -59.08 44.68
N PRO A 738 21.02 -60.29 45.26
CA PRO A 738 20.51 -61.55 44.70
C PRO A 738 19.04 -61.87 45.05
N HIS A 739 18.27 -60.90 45.54
CA HIS A 739 16.94 -61.15 46.10
C HIS A 739 15.81 -61.14 45.07
N ASP A 740 15.92 -60.33 44.01
CA ASP A 740 14.94 -60.29 42.93
C ASP A 740 15.26 -61.31 41.84
N THR A 741 14.35 -62.26 41.62
CA THR A 741 14.54 -63.34 40.64
C THR A 741 14.59 -62.83 39.20
N ASN A 742 13.91 -61.72 38.90
CA ASN A 742 13.87 -61.16 37.55
C ASN A 742 15.20 -60.45 37.23
N ASP A 743 15.69 -59.61 38.13
CA ASP A 743 16.98 -58.94 37.97
C ASP A 743 18.14 -59.95 37.91
N CYS A 744 18.09 -61.01 38.74
CA CYS A 744 19.04 -62.13 38.64
C CYS A 744 19.03 -62.81 37.26
N ALA A 745 17.84 -63.05 36.69
CA ALA A 745 17.71 -63.69 35.39
C ALA A 745 18.20 -62.78 34.24
N ILE A 746 17.92 -61.48 34.32
CA ILE A 746 18.36 -60.49 33.34
C ILE A 746 19.89 -60.36 33.36
N ALA A 747 20.50 -60.20 34.54
CA ALA A 747 21.95 -60.13 34.67
C ALA A 747 22.65 -61.40 34.17
N ALA A 748 22.11 -62.58 34.49
CA ALA A 748 22.63 -63.85 33.98
C ALA A 748 22.52 -63.96 32.44
N ALA A 749 21.41 -63.48 31.86
CA ALA A 749 21.21 -63.46 30.41
C ALA A 749 22.20 -62.51 29.71
N ILE A 750 22.43 -61.31 30.26
CA ILE A 750 23.40 -60.34 29.72
C ILE A 750 24.82 -60.92 29.76
N LEU A 751 25.23 -61.51 30.90
CA LEU A 751 26.54 -62.16 31.04
C LEU A 751 26.72 -63.30 30.02
N ALA A 752 25.73 -64.17 29.87
CA ALA A 752 25.78 -65.26 28.89
C ALA A 752 25.87 -64.74 27.44
N LEU A 753 25.14 -63.66 27.11
CA LEU A 753 25.19 -63.03 25.80
C LEU A 753 26.59 -62.45 25.51
N ALA A 754 27.13 -61.68 26.44
CA ALA A 754 28.44 -61.06 26.30
C ALA A 754 29.56 -62.10 26.11
N GLN A 755 29.52 -63.20 26.88
CA GLN A 755 30.44 -64.33 26.71
C GLN A 755 30.36 -64.95 25.30
N LYS A 756 29.16 -65.09 24.73
CA LYS A 756 28.99 -65.61 23.35
C LYS A 756 29.50 -64.66 22.27
N LEU A 757 29.53 -63.37 22.56
CA LEU A 757 30.04 -62.32 21.67
C LEU A 757 31.51 -61.97 21.96
N ASN A 758 32.18 -62.66 22.90
CA ASN A 758 33.54 -62.36 23.37
C ASN A 758 33.71 -60.91 23.86
N LEU A 759 32.71 -60.38 24.55
CA LEU A 759 32.73 -59.05 25.17
C LEU A 759 33.09 -59.17 26.65
N GLN A 760 33.93 -58.27 27.16
CA GLN A 760 34.17 -58.14 28.60
C GLN A 760 32.98 -57.48 29.28
N VAL A 761 32.62 -57.92 30.48
CA VAL A 761 31.47 -57.37 31.22
C VAL A 761 31.90 -56.65 32.48
N THR A 762 31.40 -55.43 32.65
CA THR A 762 31.51 -54.67 33.90
C THR A 762 30.14 -54.54 34.54
N ALA A 763 30.00 -54.91 35.80
CA ALA A 763 28.75 -54.69 36.53
C ALA A 763 28.84 -53.41 37.36
N GLU A 764 27.86 -52.52 37.19
CA GLU A 764 27.81 -51.23 37.87
C GLU A 764 26.89 -51.22 39.09
N GLY A 765 27.09 -50.24 39.96
CA GLY A 765 26.22 -50.05 41.12
C GLY A 765 26.38 -51.12 42.21
N ILE A 766 27.54 -51.79 42.27
CA ILE A 766 27.83 -52.76 43.33
C ILE A 766 27.97 -52.03 44.67
N GLU A 767 27.07 -52.30 45.62
CA GLU A 767 27.06 -51.68 46.95
C GLU A 767 27.37 -52.68 48.07
N THR A 768 27.12 -53.97 47.85
CA THR A 768 27.20 -55.04 48.86
C THR A 768 28.13 -56.18 48.44
N TYR A 769 28.56 -56.98 49.41
CA TYR A 769 29.38 -58.16 49.16
C TYR A 769 28.59 -59.23 48.41
N GLU A 770 27.32 -59.40 48.77
CA GLU A 770 26.42 -60.40 48.20
C GLU A 770 26.21 -60.18 46.69
N GLN A 771 26.10 -58.92 46.25
CA GLN A 771 26.06 -58.55 44.82
C GLN A 771 27.37 -58.92 44.12
N ALA A 772 28.52 -58.59 44.72
CA ALA A 772 29.83 -58.88 44.16
C ALA A 772 30.09 -60.39 44.03
N ASP A 773 29.74 -61.17 45.06
CA ASP A 773 29.88 -62.63 45.07
C ASP A 773 28.95 -63.28 44.04
N PHE A 774 27.70 -62.86 43.94
CA PHE A 774 26.75 -63.38 42.95
C PHE A 774 27.24 -63.16 41.52
N LEU A 775 27.63 -61.92 41.19
CA LEU A 775 28.08 -61.58 39.83
C LEU A 775 29.45 -62.19 39.51
N GLY A 776 30.35 -62.30 40.49
CA GLY A 776 31.60 -63.02 40.34
C GLY A 776 31.38 -64.51 40.03
N ASN A 777 30.47 -65.18 40.74
CA ASN A 777 30.13 -66.58 40.50
C ASN A 777 29.44 -66.83 39.15
N LEU A 778 28.73 -65.83 38.61
CA LEU A 778 28.18 -65.88 37.26
C LEU A 778 29.21 -65.62 36.15
N GLY A 779 30.46 -65.28 36.51
CA GLY A 779 31.55 -65.04 35.57
C GLY A 779 31.59 -63.63 35.00
N CYS A 780 31.23 -62.62 35.80
CA CYS A 780 31.50 -61.21 35.48
C CYS A 780 33.01 -60.93 35.49
N ASP A 781 33.52 -60.05 34.62
CA ASP A 781 34.95 -59.78 34.49
C ASP A 781 35.43 -58.67 35.43
N GLU A 782 34.67 -57.57 35.47
CA GLU A 782 34.99 -56.37 36.25
C GLU A 782 33.78 -55.91 37.08
N LEU A 783 34.06 -55.33 38.26
CA LEU A 783 33.06 -54.76 39.15
C LEU A 783 33.31 -53.26 39.33
N GLN A 784 32.24 -52.48 39.41
CA GLN A 784 32.27 -51.05 39.69
C GLN A 784 31.12 -50.67 40.64
N GLY A 785 31.40 -49.87 41.66
CA GLY A 785 30.36 -49.40 42.57
C GLY A 785 30.88 -48.90 43.92
N TYR A 786 29.96 -48.48 44.79
CA TYR A 786 30.28 -47.92 46.10
C TYR A 786 30.84 -48.94 47.10
N PHE A 787 30.66 -50.22 46.84
CA PHE A 787 31.33 -51.29 47.57
C PHE A 787 32.85 -51.18 47.47
N LEU A 788 33.36 -50.80 46.29
CA LEU A 788 34.78 -50.58 46.01
C LEU A 788 35.24 -49.22 46.53
N SER A 789 34.68 -48.17 45.93
CA SER A 789 34.92 -46.78 46.31
C SER A 789 33.84 -45.91 45.68
N ARG A 790 33.52 -44.82 46.37
CA ARG A 790 32.82 -43.70 45.72
C ARG A 790 33.76 -43.04 44.70
N PRO A 791 33.24 -42.23 43.77
CA PRO A 791 34.07 -41.40 42.91
C PRO A 791 34.89 -40.41 43.75
N VAL A 792 36.22 -40.46 43.62
CA VAL A 792 37.18 -39.69 44.42
C VAL A 792 38.05 -38.76 43.57
N ASP A 793 38.73 -37.82 44.20
CA ASP A 793 39.71 -36.96 43.52
C ASP A 793 40.90 -37.76 42.96
N ALA A 794 41.58 -37.18 41.97
CA ALA A 794 42.72 -37.80 41.29
C ALA A 794 43.82 -38.28 42.25
N GLU A 795 44.08 -37.52 43.31
CA GLU A 795 45.14 -37.79 44.31
C GLU A 795 44.88 -39.08 45.12
N GLN A 796 43.61 -39.51 45.22
CA GLN A 796 43.24 -40.69 46.00
C GLN A 796 43.39 -41.99 45.21
N ILE A 797 43.39 -41.93 43.87
CA ILE A 797 43.48 -43.11 43.00
C ILE A 797 44.80 -43.88 43.21
N PRO A 798 46.00 -43.26 43.20
CA PRO A 798 47.25 -43.96 43.48
C PRO A 798 47.26 -44.73 44.81
N TYR A 799 46.57 -44.23 45.84
CA TYR A 799 46.43 -44.91 47.11
C TYR A 799 45.57 -46.19 46.97
N LEU A 800 44.42 -46.08 46.31
CA LEU A 800 43.52 -47.22 46.06
C LEU A 800 44.17 -48.29 45.17
N LEU A 801 45.00 -47.88 44.21
CA LEU A 801 45.75 -48.82 43.34
C LEU A 801 46.82 -49.60 44.11
N ARG A 802 47.46 -48.99 45.13
CA ARG A 802 48.52 -49.63 45.93
C ARG A 802 47.98 -50.45 47.10
N LYS A 803 46.85 -50.04 47.66
CA LYS A 803 46.16 -50.72 48.77
C LYS A 803 44.72 -51.01 48.35
N LEU A 804 44.45 -52.28 48.03
CA LEU A 804 43.09 -52.76 47.86
C LEU A 804 42.30 -52.52 49.16
N PRO A 805 41.04 -52.03 49.09
CA PRO A 805 40.17 -51.95 50.25
C PRO A 805 40.09 -53.28 51.00
N ASP A 806 40.18 -53.27 52.33
CA ASP A 806 40.12 -54.49 53.16
C ASP A 806 38.87 -55.36 52.88
N ARG A 807 37.79 -54.73 52.39
CA ARG A 807 36.53 -55.37 51.99
C ARG A 807 36.62 -56.26 50.74
N LEU A 808 37.69 -56.12 49.93
CA LEU A 808 37.93 -56.98 48.76
C LEU A 808 38.77 -58.21 49.10
N ASN A 809 39.55 -58.16 50.18
CA ASN A 809 40.32 -59.32 50.66
C ASN A 809 39.42 -60.49 51.14
N THR A 810 38.11 -60.25 51.31
CA THR A 810 37.11 -61.27 51.67
C THR A 810 36.47 -61.97 50.47
N LEU A 811 36.71 -61.49 49.24
CA LEU A 811 36.25 -62.15 48.02
C LEU A 811 37.19 -63.35 47.74
N LYS A 812 36.68 -64.57 47.91
CA LYS A 812 37.39 -65.81 47.56
C LYS A 812 36.88 -66.27 46.21
N PHE A 813 37.50 -65.82 45.14
CA PHE A 813 37.22 -66.30 43.79
C PHE A 813 38.28 -67.30 43.32
#